data_AF-A0AAN9YU97-F1
#
_entry.id   AF-A0AAN9YU97-F1
#
_cell.length_a   1.000
_cell.length_b   1.000
_cell.length_c   1.000
_cell.angle_alpha   90.00
_cell.angle_beta   90.00
_cell.angle_gamma   90.00
#
_symmetry.space_group_name_H-M   'P 1'
#
loop_
_entity.id
_entity.type
_entity.pdbx_description
1 polymer ?
#
loop_
_entity_poly.entity_id
_entity_poly.type
_entity_poly.pdbx_seq_one_letter_code
_entity_poly.pdbx_strand_id
1 'polypeptide(L)'
;MSEQAELLDLEVLINAYAVTWLQQASPSFTTREYALLPAESRDTSVTTGTNTTFTIDTTKLSTGLSCSPGILEVPPGWDGARNISNGRGCKYEGLDITGGDSIPNSLLYVGYHGSAYADPGLEDSQCSKNSTHQILIAWSSLRENLVRVAPQHEIDRNLTSLYCETQYWKQRVSATVSADSLEPIDQSVVPLGPREVLTEDEFNSTAFEFILNNGVQPDFRKNTSFIERLDPSWRLPDAHTLLRNRIYPIVGFALGLYDLAVDEYVSEADLTTAFEKAHQLLFSSAIDRIRPKGGILSSETSGSVSSIRYGVSVNRTFAAVVEGLLLLVALLTALLTYVCQTSRSKLISDPGSIDALLKIIRNSTDAKLVFMNKDFADESSLRHGLEDFTFSLDAITEDNGSKLQLTVTKPGESDIAIDYTKLSPTGLGGHYLPAKPMALQAWVGALLIYVLASVIILLSYLKREEVLRGGECIPSHRQAAQLIMNVGLPQPSDRPLVQQILENYIPTAFATLIEPIWVLFNRLLCLTQPFKDLWNQRSKAPRSMASKYAAIPPQLAIWHSLKNKHYVLTLVCSTCLLVNVLAVGLSGLFNEEPVAIDRPMQFRPTYAADITNSTYNMFEGYIKISANAYNDHYFVTLANLSYSTPLPPWLTDEYFFPLVISEELLNSGSNPSTVRTRGFGVAPSCSPLSSYNESILVWRGEGANQDSVVCNTTIPNYPREFGQTGSSFAYEIVAPMSATDTVVDDVGLCLEVLAVGWARGIAGSKTAVNVVNSTGMGCKPVITTREFELVIDGDGRVIHAEALGDASEAFPNSTFAAEVIKEANQRFRYSSQETWHNDTITNDWINYFLQTMDVDDLALVDPSAEVLDLRDMIPKVERVYKRTFAAFLSLTPELFSKYDEDGPTLTGVQAISETRLFMSQIAFIITMTVLAINLVTAILIYWRGNIVFLPRMPSTIGSILGYTAASRIATEDFMGCHRKQEVEKPKFGFGRYIGTDGKAHLGIDVDPYVVPVSLKALKRGDTRAPNSTLERLRRLVRRPAPDKIWL
;
A
#
# COMPACT_ATOMS: atom_id res chain seq x y z
N MET A 1 7.12 -45.48 0.06
CA MET A 1 6.12 -46.04 -0.89
C MET A 1 4.79 -46.31 -0.23
N SER A 2 4.71 -47.13 0.84
CA SER A 2 3.45 -47.32 1.60
C SER A 2 2.90 -45.99 2.13
N GLU A 3 3.78 -45.12 2.62
CA GLU A 3 3.42 -43.79 3.12
C GLU A 3 2.86 -42.87 2.02
N GLN A 4 3.37 -42.94 0.78
CA GLN A 4 2.80 -42.17 -0.35
C GLN A 4 1.40 -42.67 -0.73
N ALA A 5 1.19 -43.99 -0.73
CA ALA A 5 -0.12 -44.58 -0.98
C ALA A 5 -1.14 -44.20 0.11
N GLU A 6 -0.69 -43.90 1.32
CA GLU A 6 -1.55 -43.42 2.40
C GLU A 6 -1.92 -41.94 2.27
N LEU A 7 -1.04 -41.12 1.69
CA LEU A 7 -1.23 -39.69 1.46
C LEU A 7 -1.98 -39.38 0.16
N LEU A 8 -1.94 -40.30 -0.80
CA LEU A 8 -2.77 -40.25 -2.00
C LEU A 8 -4.17 -40.71 -1.61
N ASP A 9 -5.08 -39.76 -1.40
CA ASP A 9 -6.45 -40.05 -0.99
C ASP A 9 -7.46 -39.07 -1.59
N LEU A 10 -8.70 -39.12 -1.08
CA LEU A 10 -9.80 -38.25 -1.47
C LEU A 10 -9.47 -36.76 -1.32
N GLU A 11 -8.54 -36.40 -0.44
CA GLU A 11 -8.15 -35.01 -0.22
C GLU A 11 -7.48 -34.40 -1.45
N VAL A 12 -6.76 -35.21 -2.24
CA VAL A 12 -6.21 -34.80 -3.55
C VAL A 12 -7.35 -34.35 -4.47
N LEU A 13 -8.46 -35.09 -4.49
CA LEU A 13 -9.62 -34.77 -5.31
C LEU A 13 -10.37 -33.54 -4.80
N ILE A 14 -10.47 -33.36 -3.47
CA ILE A 14 -11.12 -32.17 -2.87
C ILE A 14 -10.35 -30.89 -3.18
N ASN A 15 -9.01 -30.92 -3.11
CA ASN A 15 -8.19 -29.77 -3.51
C ASN A 15 -8.37 -29.42 -4.99
N ALA A 16 -8.34 -30.43 -5.87
CA ALA A 16 -8.61 -30.22 -7.29
C ALA A 16 -10.04 -29.72 -7.55
N TYR A 17 -11.03 -30.17 -6.76
CA TYR A 17 -12.41 -29.68 -6.82
C TYR A 17 -12.48 -28.20 -6.47
N ALA A 18 -11.76 -27.78 -5.43
CA ALA A 18 -11.74 -26.39 -5.03
C ALA A 18 -11.11 -25.47 -6.09
N VAL A 19 -10.03 -25.92 -6.76
CA VAL A 19 -9.40 -25.19 -7.88
C VAL A 19 -10.31 -25.14 -9.11
N THR A 20 -10.99 -26.25 -9.44
CA THR A 20 -11.81 -26.37 -10.66
C THR A 20 -13.13 -25.62 -10.52
N TRP A 21 -13.84 -25.83 -9.42
CA TRP A 21 -15.25 -25.45 -9.29
C TRP A 21 -15.51 -24.30 -8.34
N LEU A 22 -14.57 -23.99 -7.44
CA LEU A 22 -14.68 -22.88 -6.47
C LEU A 22 -13.77 -21.70 -6.83
N GLN A 23 -13.14 -21.75 -8.01
CA GLN A 23 -12.21 -20.74 -8.53
C GLN A 23 -11.05 -20.45 -7.56
N GLN A 24 -10.61 -21.42 -6.76
CA GLN A 24 -9.51 -21.23 -5.84
C GLN A 24 -8.15 -21.17 -6.54
N ALA A 25 -7.19 -20.48 -5.90
CA ALA A 25 -5.81 -20.47 -6.35
C ALA A 25 -5.20 -21.88 -6.19
N SER A 26 -4.27 -22.22 -7.07
CA SER A 26 -3.55 -23.50 -6.99
C SER A 26 -2.73 -23.55 -5.68
N PRO A 27 -2.53 -24.73 -5.08
CA PRO A 27 -1.65 -24.88 -3.92
C PRO A 27 -0.24 -24.29 -4.14
N SER A 28 0.45 -23.97 -3.05
CA SER A 28 1.80 -23.39 -3.09
C SER A 28 2.74 -24.14 -4.05
N PHE A 29 3.47 -23.43 -4.90
CA PHE A 29 4.41 -23.99 -5.89
C PHE A 29 3.77 -24.88 -6.98
N THR A 30 2.44 -24.90 -7.12
CA THR A 30 1.74 -25.67 -8.15
C THR A 30 0.96 -24.78 -9.11
N THR A 31 0.70 -25.30 -10.30
CA THR A 31 -0.22 -24.74 -11.29
C THR A 31 -1.22 -25.81 -11.72
N ARG A 32 -2.17 -25.45 -12.60
CA ARG A 32 -3.10 -26.43 -13.18
C ARG A 32 -2.41 -27.48 -14.07
N GLU A 33 -1.19 -27.22 -14.53
CA GLU A 33 -0.50 -28.06 -15.51
C GLU A 33 0.69 -28.84 -14.92
N TYR A 34 1.33 -28.30 -13.89
CA TYR A 34 2.56 -28.86 -13.32
C TYR A 34 2.77 -28.42 -11.87
N ALA A 35 3.71 -29.08 -11.19
CA ALA A 35 4.17 -28.71 -9.85
C ALA A 35 5.66 -28.42 -9.85
N LEU A 36 6.10 -27.47 -9.02
CA LEU A 36 7.51 -27.22 -8.75
C LEU A 36 7.85 -27.76 -7.36
N LEU A 37 9.06 -28.30 -7.19
CA LEU A 37 9.56 -28.57 -5.85
C LEU A 37 9.74 -27.24 -5.09
N PRO A 38 9.22 -27.13 -3.86
CA PRO A 38 9.26 -25.88 -3.11
C PRO A 38 10.67 -25.55 -2.64
N ALA A 39 10.92 -24.26 -2.43
CA ALA A 39 12.13 -23.77 -1.79
C ALA A 39 11.77 -22.69 -0.76
N GLU A 40 12.47 -22.69 0.37
CA GLU A 40 12.31 -21.69 1.41
C GLU A 40 13.55 -20.80 1.48
N SER A 41 13.33 -19.49 1.69
CA SER A 41 14.43 -18.55 1.95
C SER A 41 14.96 -18.73 3.37
N ARG A 42 16.28 -18.85 3.51
CA ARG A 42 16.95 -18.85 4.82
C ARG A 42 16.93 -17.47 5.50
N ASP A 43 16.82 -16.40 4.71
CA ASP A 43 16.76 -15.02 5.20
C ASP A 43 15.30 -14.57 5.33
N THR A 44 14.80 -14.56 6.57
CA THR A 44 13.44 -14.10 6.95
C THR A 44 13.21 -12.59 6.77
N SER A 45 14.26 -11.83 6.44
CA SER A 45 14.17 -10.37 6.23
C SER A 45 13.65 -9.97 4.84
N VAL A 46 13.48 -10.94 3.94
CA VAL A 46 13.16 -10.73 2.52
C VAL A 46 11.67 -10.93 2.21
N THR A 47 10.91 -11.55 3.12
CA THR A 47 9.54 -12.07 2.90
C THR A 47 8.40 -11.10 3.16
N THR A 48 8.64 -9.80 3.40
CA THR A 48 7.58 -8.87 3.87
C THR A 48 7.32 -7.67 2.95
N GLY A 49 7.41 -7.86 1.63
CA GLY A 49 7.09 -6.80 0.66
C GLY A 49 6.07 -7.24 -0.38
N THR A 50 4.96 -6.52 -0.50
CA THR A 50 4.01 -6.66 -1.60
C THR A 50 4.73 -6.47 -2.93
N ASN A 51 4.52 -7.36 -3.91
CA ASN A 51 5.25 -7.41 -5.20
C ASN A 51 6.73 -7.83 -5.10
N THR A 52 7.04 -8.79 -4.24
CA THR A 52 8.34 -9.48 -4.26
C THR A 52 8.22 -10.80 -5.02
N THR A 53 9.20 -11.10 -5.85
CA THR A 53 9.28 -12.37 -6.59
C THR A 53 10.64 -13.00 -6.39
N PHE A 54 10.67 -14.33 -6.34
CA PHE A 54 11.89 -15.10 -6.17
C PHE A 54 12.09 -16.02 -7.36
N THR A 55 13.28 -15.98 -7.96
CA THR A 55 13.70 -16.88 -9.03
C THR A 55 14.64 -17.92 -8.43
N ILE A 56 14.32 -19.20 -8.63
CA ILE A 56 15.02 -20.34 -8.05
C ILE A 56 15.25 -21.43 -9.10
N ASP A 57 16.38 -22.13 -8.98
CA ASP A 57 16.62 -23.39 -9.68
C ASP A 57 15.90 -24.51 -8.92
N THR A 58 14.88 -25.09 -9.55
CA THR A 58 14.03 -26.14 -8.98
C THR A 58 13.74 -27.25 -9.99
N THR A 59 12.95 -28.25 -9.60
CA THR A 59 12.50 -29.34 -10.47
C THR A 59 11.02 -29.19 -10.75
N LYS A 60 10.67 -29.15 -12.05
CA LYS A 60 9.31 -29.22 -12.58
C LYS A 60 8.87 -30.67 -12.70
N LEU A 61 7.75 -31.00 -12.10
CA LEU A 61 7.05 -32.28 -12.19
C LEU A 61 5.80 -32.09 -13.05
N SER A 62 5.59 -32.95 -14.04
CA SER A 62 4.48 -32.83 -14.99
C SER A 62 4.04 -34.20 -15.50
N THR A 63 2.84 -34.25 -16.07
CA THR A 63 2.24 -35.47 -16.62
C THR A 63 1.59 -35.20 -17.97
N GLY A 64 1.23 -36.25 -18.69
CA GLY A 64 0.55 -36.15 -19.99
C GLY A 64 0.00 -37.49 -20.45
N LEU A 65 -0.84 -37.44 -21.48
CA LEU A 65 -1.55 -38.59 -22.02
C LEU A 65 -1.16 -38.82 -23.49
N SER A 66 -0.84 -40.06 -23.84
CA SER A 66 -0.62 -40.45 -25.24
C SER A 66 -1.77 -41.33 -25.71
N CYS A 67 -2.70 -40.77 -26.48
CA CYS A 67 -3.94 -41.43 -26.88
C CYS A 67 -3.89 -42.03 -28.29
N SER A 68 -4.59 -43.14 -28.47
CA SER A 68 -4.83 -43.81 -29.75
C SER A 68 -6.30 -44.24 -29.86
N PRO A 69 -6.90 -44.23 -31.06
CA PRO A 69 -8.31 -44.56 -31.22
C PRO A 69 -8.59 -46.03 -30.89
N GLY A 70 -9.67 -46.26 -30.16
CA GLY A 70 -10.19 -47.59 -29.83
C GLY A 70 -10.87 -48.25 -31.03
N ILE A 71 -10.72 -49.57 -31.13
CA ILE A 71 -11.31 -50.39 -32.18
C ILE A 71 -12.59 -51.03 -31.65
N LEU A 72 -13.71 -50.75 -32.31
CA LEU A 72 -15.02 -51.31 -31.94
C LEU A 72 -15.18 -52.73 -32.50
N GLU A 73 -15.42 -53.68 -31.61
CA GLU A 73 -15.74 -55.07 -31.94
C GLU A 73 -17.19 -55.39 -31.56
N VAL A 74 -17.93 -56.03 -32.46
CA VAL A 74 -19.31 -56.47 -32.21
C VAL A 74 -19.31 -57.97 -31.92
N PRO A 75 -19.68 -58.43 -30.71
CA PRO A 75 -19.82 -59.84 -30.41
C PRO A 75 -20.95 -60.46 -31.25
N PRO A 76 -20.77 -61.68 -31.79
CA PRO A 76 -21.83 -62.36 -32.54
C PRO A 76 -23.03 -62.69 -31.61
N GLY A 77 -24.22 -62.22 -31.98
CA GLY A 77 -25.49 -62.54 -31.30
C GLY A 77 -25.99 -61.54 -30.26
N TRP A 78 -25.31 -60.40 -30.05
CA TRP A 78 -25.72 -59.35 -29.12
C TRP A 78 -25.95 -58.03 -29.87
N ASP A 79 -27.22 -57.69 -30.11
CA ASP A 79 -27.61 -56.40 -30.69
C ASP A 79 -27.44 -55.29 -29.63
N GLY A 80 -26.25 -54.67 -29.61
CA GLY A 80 -26.00 -53.43 -28.86
C GLY A 80 -24.83 -53.45 -27.87
N ALA A 81 -24.31 -54.61 -27.49
CA ALA A 81 -23.08 -54.70 -26.71
C ALA A 81 -21.87 -54.53 -27.66
N ARG A 82 -21.00 -53.54 -27.39
CA ARG A 82 -19.76 -53.36 -28.15
C ARG A 82 -18.57 -53.57 -27.22
N ASN A 83 -17.59 -54.33 -27.68
CA ASN A 83 -16.29 -54.41 -27.03
C ASN A 83 -15.37 -53.36 -27.63
N ILE A 84 -14.50 -52.76 -26.83
CA ILE A 84 -13.51 -51.78 -27.30
C ILE A 84 -12.12 -52.37 -27.10
N SER A 85 -11.37 -52.58 -28.18
CA SER A 85 -9.99 -53.07 -28.14
C SER A 85 -8.98 -51.98 -28.50
N ASN A 86 -7.80 -52.04 -27.90
CA ASN A 86 -6.66 -51.20 -28.27
C ASN A 86 -5.82 -51.76 -29.43
N GLY A 87 -6.21 -52.92 -30.01
CA GLY A 87 -5.46 -53.61 -31.07
C GLY A 87 -4.11 -54.20 -30.63
N ARG A 88 -3.77 -54.14 -29.34
CA ARG A 88 -2.50 -54.58 -28.73
C ARG A 88 -2.72 -55.58 -27.57
N GLY A 89 -3.88 -56.22 -27.52
CA GLY A 89 -4.18 -57.26 -26.52
C GLY A 89 -4.77 -56.76 -25.20
N CYS A 90 -5.34 -55.54 -25.18
CA CYS A 90 -6.26 -55.10 -24.13
C CYS A 90 -7.65 -54.85 -24.74
N LYS A 91 -8.67 -55.43 -24.12
CA LYS A 91 -10.05 -55.40 -24.59
C LYS A 91 -11.01 -55.27 -23.42
N TYR A 92 -11.76 -54.17 -23.42
CA TYR A 92 -12.84 -53.89 -22.48
C TYR A 92 -14.15 -54.48 -22.99
N GLU A 93 -14.79 -55.28 -22.16
CA GLU A 93 -16.08 -55.95 -22.44
C GLU A 93 -17.19 -55.30 -21.61
N GLY A 94 -18.39 -55.17 -22.18
CA GLY A 94 -19.56 -54.73 -21.42
C GLY A 94 -19.93 -53.25 -21.53
N LEU A 95 -19.60 -52.56 -22.62
CA LEU A 95 -20.22 -51.26 -22.90
C LEU A 95 -21.71 -51.48 -23.25
N ASP A 96 -22.59 -51.28 -22.27
CA ASP A 96 -24.04 -51.31 -22.48
C ASP A 96 -24.52 -49.98 -23.07
N ILE A 97 -24.82 -50.01 -24.36
CA ILE A 97 -25.37 -48.87 -25.11
C ILE A 97 -26.86 -49.11 -25.41
N THR A 98 -27.52 -50.10 -24.78
CA THR A 98 -28.93 -50.42 -25.07
C THR A 98 -29.86 -49.38 -24.44
N GLY A 99 -30.83 -48.90 -25.23
CA GLY A 99 -31.66 -47.73 -24.90
C GLY A 99 -32.86 -48.08 -24.03
N GLY A 100 -32.94 -47.43 -22.87
CA GLY A 100 -34.09 -47.47 -21.97
C GLY A 100 -34.48 -46.11 -21.37
N ASP A 101 -33.56 -45.14 -21.35
CA ASP A 101 -33.76 -43.87 -20.63
C ASP A 101 -33.68 -42.65 -21.56
N SER A 102 -34.42 -41.60 -21.19
CA SER A 102 -34.57 -40.33 -21.90
C SER A 102 -33.32 -39.43 -21.94
N ILE A 103 -32.14 -39.94 -21.58
CA ILE A 103 -30.89 -39.17 -21.48
C ILE A 103 -30.00 -39.44 -22.70
N PRO A 104 -29.59 -38.41 -23.47
CA PRO A 104 -29.02 -38.60 -24.81
C PRO A 104 -27.54 -38.98 -24.85
N ASN A 105 -26.69 -38.57 -23.88
CA ASN A 105 -25.23 -38.74 -23.98
C ASN A 105 -24.66 -39.61 -22.84
N SER A 106 -23.46 -40.16 -23.04
CA SER A 106 -22.71 -40.89 -22.00
C SER A 106 -21.20 -40.73 -22.22
N LEU A 107 -20.48 -40.45 -21.14
CA LEU A 107 -19.03 -40.32 -21.10
C LEU A 107 -18.46 -41.31 -20.08
N LEU A 108 -17.62 -42.21 -20.57
CA LEU A 108 -17.00 -43.30 -19.84
C LEU A 108 -15.50 -43.03 -19.64
N TYR A 109 -15.02 -43.29 -18.44
CA TYR A 109 -13.60 -43.38 -18.11
C TYR A 109 -13.37 -44.71 -17.39
N VAL A 110 -12.36 -45.47 -17.79
CA VAL A 110 -11.97 -46.72 -17.12
C VAL A 110 -10.45 -46.75 -16.99
N GLY A 111 -9.95 -46.69 -15.76
CA GLY A 111 -8.55 -46.90 -15.44
C GLY A 111 -8.18 -48.38 -15.36
N TYR A 112 -6.89 -48.70 -15.30
CA TYR A 112 -6.44 -50.09 -15.23
C TYR A 112 -6.80 -50.76 -13.90
N HIS A 113 -6.53 -50.08 -12.79
CA HIS A 113 -6.72 -50.60 -11.43
C HIS A 113 -8.15 -50.39 -10.93
N GLY A 114 -8.89 -51.48 -10.73
CA GLY A 114 -10.27 -51.50 -10.25
C GLY A 114 -10.38 -51.79 -8.76
N SER A 115 -11.62 -51.80 -8.25
CA SER A 115 -11.91 -52.21 -6.88
C SER A 115 -13.27 -52.89 -6.78
N ALA A 116 -13.36 -53.96 -5.97
CA ALA A 116 -14.62 -54.63 -5.65
C ALA A 116 -15.61 -53.73 -4.89
N TYR A 117 -15.14 -52.60 -4.35
CA TYR A 117 -15.93 -51.62 -3.59
C TYR A 117 -16.30 -50.38 -4.42
N ALA A 118 -15.78 -50.24 -5.64
CA ALA A 118 -16.00 -49.07 -6.51
C ALA A 118 -16.27 -49.50 -7.97
N ASP A 119 -15.46 -49.06 -8.93
CA ASP A 119 -15.66 -49.38 -10.35
C ASP A 119 -14.70 -50.48 -10.83
N PRO A 120 -15.12 -51.34 -11.77
CA PRO A 120 -14.24 -52.32 -12.37
C PRO A 120 -13.11 -51.64 -13.16
N GLY A 121 -11.92 -52.22 -13.12
CA GLY A 121 -10.76 -51.74 -13.86
C GLY A 121 -10.56 -52.47 -15.19
N LEU A 122 -9.64 -52.01 -16.03
CA LEU A 122 -9.21 -52.79 -17.20
C LEU A 122 -8.56 -54.13 -16.82
N GLU A 123 -8.06 -54.28 -15.59
CA GLU A 123 -7.51 -55.54 -15.08
C GLU A 123 -8.53 -56.67 -14.99
N ASP A 124 -9.82 -56.35 -14.80
CA ASP A 124 -10.92 -57.32 -14.79
C ASP A 124 -11.35 -57.73 -16.22
N SER A 125 -10.81 -57.06 -17.24
CA SER A 125 -11.07 -57.32 -18.65
C SER A 125 -9.93 -58.12 -19.31
N GLN A 126 -9.98 -58.34 -20.63
CA GLN A 126 -8.92 -59.09 -21.34
C GLN A 126 -7.70 -58.19 -21.59
N CYS A 127 -7.06 -57.69 -20.54
CA CYS A 127 -5.90 -56.81 -20.59
C CYS A 127 -4.70 -57.40 -19.82
N SER A 128 -3.52 -57.35 -20.44
CA SER A 128 -2.29 -57.84 -19.82
C SER A 128 -1.69 -56.83 -18.82
N LYS A 129 -0.74 -57.27 -17.98
CA LYS A 129 0.05 -56.39 -17.11
C LYS A 129 0.92 -55.37 -17.85
N ASN A 130 1.12 -55.50 -19.16
CA ASN A 130 1.83 -54.48 -19.94
C ASN A 130 0.96 -53.25 -20.22
N SER A 131 -0.34 -53.31 -19.90
CA SER A 131 -1.30 -52.21 -20.05
C SER A 131 -1.59 -51.49 -18.73
N THR A 132 -0.75 -51.65 -17.69
CA THR A 132 -1.01 -51.10 -16.34
C THR A 132 -1.25 -49.60 -16.31
N HIS A 133 -0.58 -48.84 -17.19
CA HIS A 133 -0.71 -47.38 -17.32
C HIS A 133 -1.66 -46.97 -18.45
N GLN A 134 -2.53 -47.88 -18.90
CA GLN A 134 -3.54 -47.59 -19.93
C GLN A 134 -4.88 -47.22 -19.30
N ILE A 135 -5.53 -46.23 -19.89
CA ILE A 135 -6.87 -45.78 -19.56
C ILE A 135 -7.74 -45.82 -20.83
N LEU A 136 -9.02 -46.11 -20.65
CA LEU A 136 -10.03 -46.07 -21.71
C LEU A 136 -10.96 -44.87 -21.48
N ILE A 137 -11.09 -44.02 -22.49
CA ILE A 137 -12.04 -42.90 -22.52
C ILE A 137 -13.01 -43.16 -23.67
N ALA A 138 -14.32 -43.05 -23.44
CA ALA A 138 -15.29 -43.17 -24.52
C ALA A 138 -16.47 -42.23 -24.35
N TRP A 139 -16.88 -41.56 -25.43
CA TRP A 139 -18.05 -40.71 -25.50
C TRP A 139 -19.06 -41.28 -26.48
N SER A 140 -20.34 -41.22 -26.13
CA SER A 140 -21.43 -41.66 -26.99
C SER A 140 -22.65 -40.75 -26.92
N SER A 141 -23.37 -40.61 -28.03
CA SER A 141 -24.63 -39.86 -28.10
C SER A 141 -25.73 -40.58 -28.88
N LEU A 142 -26.97 -40.40 -28.42
CA LEU A 142 -28.23 -40.84 -29.01
C LEU A 142 -28.91 -39.63 -29.67
N ARG A 143 -29.03 -39.63 -31.00
CA ARG A 143 -29.85 -38.61 -31.70
C ARG A 143 -31.36 -38.91 -31.53
N GLU A 144 -32.10 -37.94 -31.01
CA GLU A 144 -33.55 -38.02 -30.72
C GLU A 144 -34.45 -38.36 -31.93
N ASN A 145 -33.99 -38.16 -33.17
CA ASN A 145 -34.88 -38.22 -34.35
C ASN A 145 -35.18 -39.62 -34.92
N LEU A 146 -34.75 -40.72 -34.30
CA LEU A 146 -34.95 -42.07 -34.83
C LEU A 146 -35.74 -43.04 -33.92
N VAL A 147 -36.26 -42.58 -32.77
CA VAL A 147 -36.88 -43.49 -31.77
C VAL A 147 -38.30 -43.96 -32.17
N ARG A 148 -38.94 -43.40 -33.21
CA ARG A 148 -40.32 -43.78 -33.56
C ARG A 148 -40.55 -44.47 -34.91
N VAL A 149 -39.55 -44.63 -35.79
CA VAL A 149 -39.81 -45.21 -37.14
C VAL A 149 -38.71 -46.14 -37.69
N ALA A 150 -37.51 -46.23 -37.11
CA ALA A 150 -36.48 -47.12 -37.67
C ALA A 150 -36.54 -48.53 -37.05
N PRO A 151 -36.44 -49.62 -37.85
CA PRO A 151 -36.18 -50.94 -37.30
C PRO A 151 -34.88 -50.89 -36.48
N GLN A 152 -34.85 -51.65 -35.38
CA GLN A 152 -33.83 -51.70 -34.32
C GLN A 152 -32.35 -51.84 -34.77
N HIS A 153 -32.06 -51.95 -36.07
CA HIS A 153 -30.76 -52.26 -36.65
C HIS A 153 -30.02 -51.07 -37.29
N GLU A 154 -30.63 -49.88 -37.40
CA GLU A 154 -29.98 -48.68 -37.97
C GLU A 154 -30.19 -47.44 -37.07
N ILE A 155 -29.70 -47.52 -35.83
CA ILE A 155 -29.49 -46.30 -35.02
C ILE A 155 -28.08 -45.82 -35.33
N ASP A 156 -27.94 -44.71 -36.06
CA ASP A 156 -26.67 -43.99 -36.21
C ASP A 156 -26.25 -43.45 -34.84
N ARG A 157 -25.22 -44.06 -34.25
CA ARG A 157 -24.66 -43.69 -32.94
C ARG A 157 -23.27 -43.11 -33.17
N ASN A 158 -23.07 -41.85 -32.81
CA ASN A 158 -21.73 -41.28 -32.73
C ASN A 158 -21.06 -41.83 -31.46
N LEU A 159 -20.05 -42.68 -31.63
CA LEU A 159 -19.25 -43.26 -30.56
C LEU A 159 -17.77 -42.96 -30.86
N THR A 160 -17.12 -42.28 -29.94
CA THR A 160 -15.70 -41.97 -29.99
C THR A 160 -15.04 -42.66 -28.81
N SER A 161 -13.94 -43.39 -29.03
CA SER A 161 -13.24 -44.12 -27.98
C SER A 161 -11.73 -43.99 -28.15
N LEU A 162 -11.01 -43.84 -27.04
CA LEU A 162 -9.58 -43.59 -26.97
C LEU A 162 -8.96 -44.49 -25.90
N TYR A 163 -7.86 -45.16 -26.25
CA TYR A 163 -6.95 -45.75 -25.29
C TYR A 163 -5.76 -44.82 -25.12
N CYS A 164 -5.55 -44.32 -23.90
CA CYS A 164 -4.46 -43.42 -23.57
C CYS A 164 -3.47 -44.07 -22.61
N GLU A 165 -2.18 -43.76 -22.77
CA GLU A 165 -1.10 -44.19 -21.89
C GLU A 165 -0.62 -42.99 -21.06
N THR A 166 -0.58 -43.14 -19.73
CA THR A 166 -0.12 -42.12 -18.77
C THR A 166 1.40 -42.08 -18.72
N GLN A 167 1.98 -40.88 -18.68
CA GLN A 167 3.43 -40.70 -18.49
C GLN A 167 3.73 -39.53 -17.55
N TYR A 168 4.68 -39.74 -16.65
CA TYR A 168 5.09 -38.79 -15.60
C TYR A 168 6.55 -38.40 -15.78
N TRP A 169 6.86 -37.12 -15.62
CA TRP A 169 8.17 -36.57 -15.91
C TRP A 169 8.67 -35.58 -14.87
N LYS A 170 10.00 -35.54 -14.72
CA LYS A 170 10.75 -34.51 -13.99
C LYS A 170 11.69 -33.77 -14.93
N GLN A 171 11.87 -32.47 -14.70
CA GLN A 171 12.79 -31.63 -15.46
C GLN A 171 13.38 -30.53 -14.58
N ARG A 172 14.69 -30.30 -14.63
CA ARG A 172 15.29 -29.14 -13.95
C ARG A 172 14.96 -27.84 -14.67
N VAL A 173 14.48 -26.85 -13.93
CA VAL A 173 14.04 -25.55 -14.45
C VAL A 173 14.52 -24.41 -13.54
N SER A 174 14.70 -23.23 -14.12
CA SER A 174 14.75 -21.96 -13.38
C SER A 174 13.35 -21.36 -13.43
N ALA A 175 12.71 -21.11 -12.30
CA ALA A 175 11.34 -20.61 -12.22
C ALA A 175 11.24 -19.42 -11.27
N THR A 176 10.43 -18.42 -11.66
CA THR A 176 10.08 -17.29 -10.79
C THR A 176 8.72 -17.54 -10.16
N VAL A 177 8.63 -17.31 -8.86
CA VAL A 177 7.44 -17.54 -8.03
C VAL A 177 7.15 -16.26 -7.25
N SER A 178 5.87 -15.97 -7.03
CA SER A 178 5.43 -14.84 -6.21
C SER A 178 5.71 -15.09 -4.73
N ALA A 179 6.30 -14.12 -4.02
CA ALA A 179 6.51 -14.22 -2.57
C ALA A 179 5.20 -14.17 -1.77
N ASP A 180 4.17 -13.51 -2.32
CA ASP A 180 2.89 -13.31 -1.65
C ASP A 180 1.98 -14.54 -1.79
N SER A 181 1.82 -15.08 -3.02
CA SER A 181 0.94 -16.21 -3.30
C SER A 181 1.65 -17.57 -3.37
N LEU A 182 2.98 -17.59 -3.45
CA LEU A 182 3.78 -18.79 -3.74
C LEU A 182 3.39 -19.49 -5.05
N GLU A 183 2.70 -18.78 -5.96
CA GLU A 183 2.29 -19.30 -7.26
C GLU A 183 3.41 -19.12 -8.31
N PRO A 184 3.73 -20.14 -9.11
CA PRO A 184 4.68 -20.03 -10.21
C PRO A 184 4.19 -19.10 -11.32
N ILE A 185 5.09 -18.26 -11.86
CA ILE A 185 4.80 -17.44 -13.05
C ILE A 185 5.16 -18.26 -14.29
N ASP A 186 4.16 -18.77 -15.01
CA ASP A 186 4.35 -19.71 -16.14
C ASP A 186 5.34 -19.24 -17.20
N GLN A 187 5.28 -17.96 -17.57
CA GLN A 187 6.15 -17.38 -18.60
C GLN A 187 7.63 -17.31 -18.19
N SER A 188 7.92 -17.47 -16.90
CA SER A 188 9.28 -17.37 -16.36
C SER A 188 10.02 -18.71 -16.27
N VAL A 189 9.34 -19.84 -16.52
CA VAL A 189 9.91 -21.17 -16.34
C VAL A 189 10.81 -21.54 -17.51
N VAL A 190 12.12 -21.58 -17.28
CA VAL A 190 13.14 -21.89 -18.29
C VAL A 190 13.75 -23.27 -18.02
N PRO A 191 13.74 -24.20 -18.99
CA PRO A 191 14.35 -25.52 -18.81
C PRO A 191 15.88 -25.44 -18.75
N LEU A 192 16.47 -26.08 -17.73
CA LEU A 192 17.93 -26.17 -17.52
C LEU A 192 18.50 -27.53 -17.95
N GLY A 193 17.64 -28.52 -18.23
CA GLY A 193 18.02 -29.87 -18.61
C GLY A 193 16.95 -30.61 -19.42
N PRO A 194 17.26 -31.83 -19.91
CA PRO A 194 16.30 -32.67 -20.60
C PRO A 194 15.20 -33.16 -19.64
N ARG A 195 14.07 -33.58 -20.22
CA ARG A 195 12.96 -34.20 -19.49
C ARG A 195 13.28 -35.67 -19.21
N GLU A 196 13.16 -36.10 -17.96
CA GLU A 196 13.39 -37.48 -17.52
C GLU A 196 12.08 -38.10 -17.02
N VAL A 197 11.88 -39.40 -17.24
CA VAL A 197 10.70 -40.13 -16.76
C VAL A 197 10.85 -40.37 -15.26
N LEU A 198 9.79 -40.14 -14.50
CA LEU A 198 9.74 -40.46 -13.07
C LEU A 198 9.70 -41.97 -12.89
N THR A 199 10.53 -42.50 -12.00
CA THR A 199 10.49 -43.92 -11.64
C THR A 199 9.43 -44.17 -10.55
N GLU A 200 8.91 -45.39 -10.46
CA GLU A 200 7.97 -45.81 -9.40
C GLU A 200 8.52 -45.57 -7.97
N ASP A 201 9.85 -45.57 -7.80
CA ASP A 201 10.50 -45.24 -6.52
C ASP A 201 10.39 -43.74 -6.14
N GLU A 202 10.18 -42.86 -7.13
CA GLU A 202 10.06 -41.41 -6.93
C GLU A 202 8.59 -40.98 -6.78
N PHE A 203 7.70 -41.60 -7.54
CA PHE A 203 6.26 -41.35 -7.51
C PHE A 203 5.50 -42.65 -7.71
N ASN A 204 4.63 -43.00 -6.75
CA ASN A 204 3.76 -44.16 -6.84
C ASN A 204 2.59 -43.90 -7.81
N SER A 205 2.82 -44.08 -9.11
CA SER A 205 1.82 -43.88 -10.17
C SER A 205 0.63 -44.81 -10.01
N THR A 206 0.86 -46.04 -9.56
CA THR A 206 -0.21 -47.04 -9.35
C THR A 206 -1.25 -46.56 -8.35
N ALA A 207 -0.83 -46.03 -7.19
CA ALA A 207 -1.76 -45.52 -6.18
C ALA A 207 -2.50 -44.27 -6.65
N PHE A 208 -1.85 -43.40 -7.42
CA PHE A 208 -2.47 -42.22 -7.99
C PHE A 208 -3.55 -42.59 -9.03
N GLU A 209 -3.21 -43.43 -9.99
CA GLU A 209 -4.14 -43.90 -11.03
C GLU A 209 -5.33 -44.68 -10.44
N PHE A 210 -5.12 -45.42 -9.34
CA PHE A 210 -6.20 -46.09 -8.60
C PHE A 210 -7.25 -45.09 -8.11
N ILE A 211 -6.84 -43.97 -7.54
CA ILE A 211 -7.77 -42.96 -7.00
C ILE A 211 -8.47 -42.20 -8.11
N LEU A 212 -7.80 -41.95 -9.24
CA LEU A 212 -8.42 -41.34 -10.41
C LEU A 212 -9.58 -42.18 -10.95
N ASN A 213 -9.43 -43.52 -10.95
CA ASN A 213 -10.47 -44.44 -11.40
C ASN A 213 -11.59 -44.60 -10.37
N ASN A 214 -11.23 -44.89 -9.12
CA ASN A 214 -12.20 -45.33 -8.11
C ASN A 214 -12.81 -44.18 -7.30
N GLY A 215 -12.11 -43.04 -7.18
CA GLY A 215 -12.51 -41.92 -6.33
C GLY A 215 -12.41 -42.20 -4.83
N VAL A 216 -11.80 -43.33 -4.45
CA VAL A 216 -11.61 -43.82 -3.08
C VAL A 216 -10.23 -44.46 -2.93
N GLN A 217 -9.79 -44.65 -1.69
CA GLN A 217 -8.55 -45.36 -1.39
C GLN A 217 -8.71 -46.90 -1.52
N PRO A 218 -7.61 -47.64 -1.76
CA PRO A 218 -7.66 -49.11 -1.82
C PRO A 218 -8.11 -49.78 -0.52
N ASP A 219 -7.84 -49.15 0.63
CA ASP A 219 -8.33 -49.57 1.93
C ASP A 219 -9.50 -48.65 2.36
N PHE A 220 -10.72 -49.18 2.31
CA PHE A 220 -11.96 -48.44 2.59
C PHE A 220 -12.08 -48.04 4.08
N ARG A 221 -11.20 -48.54 4.97
CA ARG A 221 -11.24 -48.31 6.42
C ARG A 221 -10.37 -47.12 6.88
N LYS A 222 -10.64 -45.90 6.37
CA LYS A 222 -10.00 -44.65 6.82
C LYS A 222 -11.03 -43.55 7.15
N ASN A 223 -10.61 -42.53 7.90
CA ASN A 223 -11.46 -41.45 8.46
C ASN A 223 -12.29 -40.63 7.44
N THR A 224 -12.15 -40.87 6.13
CA THR A 224 -12.92 -40.20 5.06
C THR A 224 -14.00 -41.09 4.45
N SER A 225 -14.29 -42.25 5.03
CA SER A 225 -15.22 -43.28 4.50
C SER A 225 -16.67 -42.79 4.35
N PHE A 226 -17.05 -41.68 5.00
CA PHE A 226 -18.38 -41.10 4.86
C PHE A 226 -18.65 -40.49 3.48
N ILE A 227 -17.60 -40.06 2.78
CA ILE A 227 -17.69 -39.67 1.38
C ILE A 227 -17.49 -40.94 0.56
N GLU A 228 -18.59 -41.56 0.15
CA GLU A 228 -18.53 -42.76 -0.69
C GLU A 228 -17.73 -42.53 -1.98
N ARG A 229 -17.80 -41.32 -2.54
CA ARG A 229 -17.09 -40.89 -3.76
C ARG A 229 -17.26 -39.38 -3.98
N LEU A 230 -16.25 -38.70 -4.53
CA LEU A 230 -16.41 -37.34 -5.04
C LEU A 230 -17.13 -37.36 -6.40
N ASP A 231 -18.31 -36.76 -6.47
CA ASP A 231 -19.14 -36.65 -7.67
C ASP A 231 -19.34 -35.17 -8.05
N PRO A 232 -18.53 -34.63 -8.97
CA PRO A 232 -18.60 -33.22 -9.39
C PRO A 232 -19.76 -32.92 -10.35
N SER A 233 -20.61 -33.89 -10.65
CA SER A 233 -21.69 -33.75 -11.64
C SER A 233 -22.66 -32.61 -11.33
N TRP A 234 -22.88 -32.32 -10.04
CA TRP A 234 -23.71 -31.22 -9.53
C TRP A 234 -23.27 -29.85 -10.03
N ARG A 235 -21.99 -29.66 -10.32
CA ARG A 235 -21.46 -28.38 -10.79
C ARG A 235 -21.64 -28.13 -12.29
N LEU A 236 -22.16 -29.12 -13.02
CA LEU A 236 -22.41 -29.04 -14.44
C LEU A 236 -23.91 -28.77 -14.69
N PRO A 237 -24.29 -27.56 -15.17
CA PRO A 237 -25.68 -27.11 -15.27
C PRO A 237 -26.60 -28.08 -16.05
N ASP A 238 -26.05 -28.81 -17.02
CA ASP A 238 -26.79 -29.74 -17.89
C ASP A 238 -26.31 -31.20 -17.80
N ALA A 239 -25.31 -31.53 -16.97
CA ALA A 239 -24.75 -32.89 -16.97
C ALA A 239 -25.77 -33.94 -16.51
N HIS A 240 -26.63 -33.60 -15.56
CA HIS A 240 -27.59 -34.56 -15.02
C HIS A 240 -28.77 -34.87 -15.95
N THR A 241 -29.06 -33.97 -16.90
CA THR A 241 -30.06 -34.17 -17.94
C THR A 241 -29.46 -34.76 -19.22
N LEU A 242 -28.14 -34.62 -19.41
CA LEU A 242 -27.43 -35.03 -20.62
C LEU A 242 -26.57 -36.29 -20.48
N LEU A 243 -26.14 -36.71 -19.27
CA LEU A 243 -25.26 -37.87 -19.06
C LEU A 243 -25.96 -39.04 -18.36
N ARG A 244 -26.00 -40.18 -19.05
CA ARG A 244 -26.79 -41.38 -18.68
C ARG A 244 -26.21 -42.21 -17.52
N ASN A 245 -24.92 -42.10 -17.24
CA ASN A 245 -24.19 -42.99 -16.34
C ASN A 245 -23.54 -42.24 -15.17
N ARG A 246 -23.22 -42.98 -14.11
CA ARG A 246 -22.42 -42.51 -12.97
C ARG A 246 -21.13 -41.85 -13.48
N ILE A 247 -20.88 -40.61 -13.06
CA ILE A 247 -19.74 -39.81 -13.51
C ILE A 247 -18.50 -40.25 -12.71
N TYR A 248 -17.42 -40.59 -13.41
CA TYR A 248 -16.12 -40.85 -12.80
C TYR A 248 -15.53 -39.53 -12.28
N PRO A 249 -14.77 -39.51 -11.17
CA PRO A 249 -14.31 -38.25 -10.58
C PRO A 249 -13.53 -37.41 -11.60
N ILE A 250 -12.61 -38.04 -12.34
CA ILE A 250 -11.85 -37.40 -13.42
C ILE A 250 -12.70 -36.84 -14.55
N VAL A 251 -13.87 -37.42 -14.83
CA VAL A 251 -14.77 -36.95 -15.89
C VAL A 251 -15.27 -35.56 -15.57
N GLY A 252 -15.72 -35.28 -14.34
CA GLY A 252 -16.18 -33.93 -14.04
C GLY A 252 -15.05 -32.90 -13.94
N PHE A 253 -13.83 -33.30 -13.59
CA PHE A 253 -12.66 -32.42 -13.73
C PHE A 253 -12.38 -32.09 -15.21
N ALA A 254 -12.49 -33.07 -16.10
CA ALA A 254 -12.31 -32.85 -17.54
C ALA A 254 -13.36 -31.87 -18.10
N LEU A 255 -14.63 -32.08 -17.73
CA LEU A 255 -15.73 -31.20 -18.15
C LEU A 255 -15.63 -29.79 -17.53
N GLY A 256 -15.16 -29.66 -16.29
CA GLY A 256 -15.02 -28.36 -15.62
C GLY A 256 -13.81 -27.52 -16.08
N LEU A 257 -12.72 -28.17 -16.52
CA LEU A 257 -11.50 -27.48 -16.97
C LEU A 257 -11.48 -27.17 -18.48
N TYR A 258 -12.36 -27.81 -19.25
CA TYR A 258 -12.49 -27.61 -20.69
C TYR A 258 -13.94 -27.22 -20.99
N ASP A 259 -14.22 -25.92 -21.03
CA ASP A 259 -15.58 -25.39 -21.14
C ASP A 259 -16.15 -25.57 -22.56
N LEU A 260 -16.69 -26.77 -22.81
CA LEU A 260 -17.44 -27.14 -24.01
C LEU A 260 -18.80 -27.70 -23.61
N ALA A 261 -19.80 -27.52 -24.48
CA ALA A 261 -21.08 -28.17 -24.28
C ALA A 261 -20.92 -29.70 -24.35
N VAL A 262 -21.67 -30.44 -23.53
CA VAL A 262 -21.51 -31.90 -23.35
C VAL A 262 -21.68 -32.68 -24.68
N ASP A 263 -22.47 -32.14 -25.61
CA ASP A 263 -22.72 -32.67 -26.95
C ASP A 263 -21.57 -32.42 -27.95
N GLU A 264 -20.66 -31.49 -27.66
CA GLU A 264 -19.51 -31.14 -28.52
C GLU A 264 -18.28 -32.02 -28.26
N TYR A 265 -18.28 -32.82 -27.19
CA TYR A 265 -17.22 -33.77 -26.81
C TYR A 265 -17.07 -35.00 -27.72
N VAL A 266 -17.55 -34.92 -28.97
CA VAL A 266 -17.50 -36.01 -29.95
C VAL A 266 -16.10 -36.20 -30.53
N SER A 267 -15.31 -35.13 -30.59
CA SER A 267 -14.00 -35.10 -31.26
C SER A 267 -12.91 -35.77 -30.41
N GLU A 268 -12.08 -36.60 -31.06
CA GLU A 268 -10.95 -37.28 -30.41
C GLU A 268 -9.95 -36.29 -29.79
N ALA A 269 -9.73 -35.15 -30.45
CA ALA A 269 -8.79 -34.12 -29.98
C ALA A 269 -9.30 -33.39 -28.74
N ASP A 270 -10.61 -33.11 -28.72
CA ASP A 270 -11.26 -32.41 -27.61
C ASP A 270 -11.34 -33.31 -26.36
N LEU A 271 -11.69 -34.59 -26.53
CA LEU A 271 -11.62 -35.58 -25.46
C LEU A 271 -10.21 -35.74 -24.91
N THR A 272 -9.21 -35.88 -25.79
CA THR A 272 -7.81 -36.02 -25.35
C THR A 272 -7.38 -34.81 -24.53
N THR A 273 -7.67 -33.60 -25.02
CA THR A 273 -7.29 -32.34 -24.36
C THR A 273 -7.97 -32.18 -23.01
N ALA A 274 -9.26 -32.49 -22.90
CA ALA A 274 -10.03 -32.35 -21.66
C ALA A 274 -9.52 -33.28 -20.55
N PHE A 275 -9.31 -34.56 -20.88
CA PHE A 275 -8.78 -35.53 -19.92
C PHE A 275 -7.30 -35.29 -19.61
N GLU A 276 -6.50 -34.79 -20.54
CA GLU A 276 -5.11 -34.41 -20.28
C GLU A 276 -5.03 -33.26 -19.27
N LYS A 277 -5.87 -32.21 -19.44
CA LYS A 277 -5.97 -31.11 -18.46
C LYS A 277 -6.42 -31.58 -17.08
N ALA A 278 -7.42 -32.45 -17.01
CA ALA A 278 -7.87 -33.05 -15.75
C ALA A 278 -6.76 -33.85 -15.07
N HIS A 279 -6.06 -34.70 -15.83
CA HIS A 279 -4.96 -35.50 -15.33
C HIS A 279 -3.80 -34.63 -14.83
N GLN A 280 -3.49 -33.53 -15.53
CA GLN A 280 -2.46 -32.57 -15.12
C GLN A 280 -2.79 -31.87 -13.80
N LEU A 281 -4.02 -31.37 -13.62
CA LEU A 281 -4.44 -30.73 -12.38
C LEU A 281 -4.42 -31.70 -11.20
N LEU A 282 -4.93 -32.91 -11.41
CA LEU A 282 -5.01 -33.93 -10.35
C LEU A 282 -3.60 -34.37 -9.94
N PHE A 283 -2.68 -34.49 -10.91
CA PHE A 283 -1.29 -34.79 -10.62
C PHE A 283 -0.59 -33.65 -9.87
N SER A 284 -0.77 -32.39 -10.29
CA SER A 284 -0.17 -31.26 -9.58
C SER A 284 -0.68 -31.13 -8.14
N SER A 285 -1.98 -31.37 -7.93
CA SER A 285 -2.61 -31.43 -6.60
C SER A 285 -2.07 -32.59 -5.74
N ALA A 286 -1.81 -33.75 -6.36
CA ALA A 286 -1.24 -34.91 -5.65
C ALA A 286 0.20 -34.65 -5.16
N ILE A 287 1.01 -33.96 -5.96
CA ILE A 287 2.40 -33.62 -5.60
C ILE A 287 2.47 -32.72 -4.36
N ASP A 288 1.55 -31.76 -4.21
CA ASP A 288 1.50 -30.90 -3.03
C ASP A 288 1.29 -31.71 -1.73
N ARG A 289 0.52 -32.81 -1.82
CA ARG A 289 0.19 -33.70 -0.69
C ARG A 289 1.31 -34.66 -0.32
N ILE A 290 1.97 -35.26 -1.30
CA ILE A 290 3.05 -36.24 -1.11
C ILE A 290 4.36 -35.59 -0.61
N ARG A 291 4.43 -34.26 -0.63
CA ARG A 291 5.59 -33.50 -0.14
C ARG A 291 5.86 -33.79 1.36
N PRO A 292 7.11 -34.08 1.76
CA PRO A 292 7.46 -34.18 3.17
C PRO A 292 7.27 -32.84 3.88
N LYS A 293 6.35 -32.78 4.84
CA LYS A 293 6.22 -31.67 5.80
C LYS A 293 7.38 -31.76 6.81
N GLY A 294 8.52 -31.17 6.47
CA GLY A 294 9.74 -31.21 7.28
C GLY A 294 10.90 -31.85 6.52
N GLY A 295 11.90 -31.04 6.22
CA GLY A 295 12.94 -31.33 5.24
C GLY A 295 13.86 -32.52 5.54
N ILE A 296 14.28 -33.18 4.45
CA ILE A 296 15.48 -34.04 4.39
C ILE A 296 16.28 -33.84 3.08
N LEU A 297 15.72 -33.20 2.04
CA LEU A 297 16.42 -32.87 0.79
C LEU A 297 16.80 -31.39 0.72
N SER A 298 17.60 -30.92 1.68
CA SER A 298 18.20 -29.58 1.64
C SER A 298 19.37 -29.55 0.65
N SER A 299 19.06 -29.49 -0.65
CA SER A 299 20.02 -28.98 -1.62
C SER A 299 19.97 -27.46 -1.56
N GLU A 300 20.98 -26.82 -0.96
CA GLU A 300 21.10 -25.36 -1.01
C GLU A 300 21.26 -24.94 -2.49
N THR A 301 20.23 -24.28 -3.03
CA THR A 301 20.26 -23.66 -4.36
C THR A 301 20.35 -22.15 -4.25
N SER A 302 21.14 -21.55 -5.14
CA SER A 302 21.22 -20.09 -5.24
C SER A 302 19.96 -19.57 -5.95
N GLY A 303 19.25 -18.63 -5.32
CA GLY A 303 18.12 -17.94 -5.91
C GLY A 303 18.32 -16.43 -5.90
N SER A 304 17.58 -15.71 -6.76
CA SER A 304 17.56 -14.24 -6.77
C SER A 304 16.19 -13.73 -6.35
N VAL A 305 16.17 -12.69 -5.52
CA VAL A 305 14.92 -12.00 -5.16
C VAL A 305 14.86 -10.64 -5.84
N SER A 306 13.78 -10.39 -6.55
CA SER A 306 13.42 -9.06 -7.08
C SER A 306 12.33 -8.42 -6.22
N SER A 307 12.62 -7.22 -5.71
CA SER A 307 11.67 -6.39 -4.98
C SER A 307 11.53 -5.05 -5.69
N ILE A 308 10.29 -4.61 -5.97
CA ILE A 308 10.04 -3.25 -6.44
C ILE A 308 10.17 -2.31 -5.23
N ARG A 309 11.16 -1.42 -5.25
CA ARG A 309 11.33 -0.38 -4.22
C ARG A 309 11.14 0.99 -4.84
N TYR A 310 10.25 1.79 -4.27
CA TYR A 310 10.10 3.19 -4.64
C TYR A 310 11.20 4.00 -3.96
N GLY A 311 11.93 4.81 -4.73
CA GLY A 311 13.03 5.61 -4.23
C GLY A 311 13.28 6.84 -5.10
N VAL A 312 13.84 7.88 -4.50
CA VAL A 312 14.16 9.12 -5.21
C VAL A 312 15.38 8.90 -6.10
N SER A 313 15.15 8.80 -7.42
CA SER A 313 16.24 8.70 -8.41
C SER A 313 16.78 10.09 -8.74
N VAL A 314 17.95 10.43 -8.18
CA VAL A 314 18.65 11.66 -8.54
C VAL A 314 19.33 11.47 -9.90
N ASN A 315 18.91 12.27 -10.89
CA ASN A 315 19.47 12.17 -12.23
C ASN A 315 20.98 12.43 -12.24
N ARG A 316 21.76 11.45 -12.71
CA ARG A 316 23.23 11.49 -12.71
C ARG A 316 23.80 12.66 -13.51
N THR A 317 23.13 13.10 -14.59
CA THR A 317 23.61 14.27 -15.37
C THR A 317 23.50 15.55 -14.55
N PHE A 318 22.37 15.78 -13.88
CA PHE A 318 22.20 16.93 -12.99
C PHE A 318 23.18 16.88 -11.82
N ALA A 319 23.34 15.71 -11.19
CA ALA A 319 24.33 15.53 -10.12
C ALA A 319 25.75 15.84 -10.59
N ALA A 320 26.17 15.32 -11.75
CA ALA A 320 27.51 15.57 -12.31
C ALA A 320 27.72 17.05 -12.67
N VAL A 321 26.69 17.74 -13.18
CA VAL A 321 26.75 19.18 -13.44
C VAL A 321 26.93 19.97 -12.14
N VAL A 322 26.17 19.63 -11.09
CA VAL A 322 26.28 20.28 -9.78
C VAL A 322 27.64 20.00 -9.13
N GLU A 323 28.09 18.74 -9.12
CA GLU A 323 29.43 18.34 -8.64
C GLU A 323 30.53 19.11 -9.38
N GLY A 324 30.43 19.22 -10.71
CA GLY A 324 31.38 19.96 -11.54
C GLY A 324 31.38 21.47 -11.26
N LEU A 325 30.21 22.07 -11.07
CA LEU A 325 30.08 23.48 -10.67
C LEU A 325 30.68 23.73 -9.28
N LEU A 326 30.47 22.80 -8.34
CA LEU A 326 31.00 22.90 -6.97
C LEU A 326 32.53 22.78 -6.97
N LEU A 327 33.09 21.87 -7.78
CA LEU A 327 34.53 21.77 -8.02
C LEU A 327 35.09 23.04 -8.66
N LEU A 328 34.39 23.62 -9.65
CA LEU A 328 34.80 24.89 -10.27
C LEU A 328 34.81 26.02 -9.24
N VAL A 329 33.79 26.12 -8.38
CA VAL A 329 33.75 27.12 -7.30
C VAL A 329 34.91 26.91 -6.31
N ALA A 330 35.22 25.66 -5.95
CA ALA A 330 36.37 25.33 -5.10
C ALA A 330 37.71 25.73 -5.76
N LEU A 331 37.88 25.48 -7.06
CA LEU A 331 39.07 25.88 -7.81
C LEU A 331 39.19 27.39 -7.93
N LEU A 332 38.10 28.10 -8.23
CA LEU A 332 38.09 29.56 -8.33
C LEU A 332 38.36 30.22 -6.97
N THR A 333 37.84 29.66 -5.87
CA THR A 333 38.12 30.16 -4.51
C THR A 333 39.56 29.87 -4.09
N ALA A 334 40.11 28.70 -4.44
CA ALA A 334 41.52 28.39 -4.23
C ALA A 334 42.43 29.32 -5.04
N LEU A 335 42.10 29.56 -6.31
CA LEU A 335 42.79 30.51 -7.17
C LEU A 335 42.72 31.93 -6.61
N LEU A 336 41.55 32.39 -6.19
CA LEU A 336 41.37 33.69 -5.56
C LEU A 336 42.21 33.81 -4.29
N THR A 337 42.25 32.77 -3.47
CA THR A 337 43.08 32.73 -2.26
C THR A 337 44.57 32.80 -2.60
N TYR A 338 45.00 32.02 -3.59
CA TYR A 338 46.38 32.04 -4.09
C TYR A 338 46.77 33.42 -4.63
N VAL A 339 45.93 34.03 -5.46
CA VAL A 339 46.15 35.38 -6.00
C VAL A 339 46.18 36.42 -4.88
N CYS A 340 45.26 36.36 -3.93
CA CYS A 340 45.23 37.28 -2.78
C CYS A 340 46.46 37.15 -1.89
N GLN A 341 47.00 35.93 -1.69
CA GLN A 341 48.19 35.70 -0.88
C GLN A 341 49.49 36.09 -1.60
N THR A 342 49.55 35.92 -2.92
CA THR A 342 50.75 36.24 -3.72
C THR A 342 50.82 37.72 -4.10
N SER A 343 49.69 38.43 -4.11
CA SER A 343 49.63 39.86 -4.37
C SER A 343 50.26 40.68 -3.24
N ARG A 344 51.30 41.48 -3.55
CA ARG A 344 51.92 42.38 -2.57
C ARG A 344 51.01 43.58 -2.28
N SER A 345 50.34 43.57 -1.15
CA SER A 345 49.58 44.74 -0.66
C SER A 345 50.52 45.73 0.02
N LYS A 346 50.53 46.99 -0.43
CA LYS A 346 51.23 48.11 0.23
C LYS A 346 50.37 48.80 1.31
N LEU A 347 49.17 48.29 1.59
CA LEU A 347 48.27 48.86 2.59
C LEU A 347 48.77 48.50 4.00
N ILE A 348 48.97 49.52 4.85
CA ILE A 348 49.43 49.36 6.25
C ILE A 348 48.32 48.77 7.14
N SER A 349 47.05 49.00 6.79
CA SER A 349 45.89 48.48 7.49
C SER A 349 44.67 48.38 6.57
N ASP A 350 43.72 47.51 6.91
CA ASP A 350 42.42 47.37 6.23
C ASP A 350 41.69 48.75 6.10
N PRO A 351 41.48 49.26 4.87
CA PRO A 351 40.86 50.55 4.61
C PRO A 351 39.33 50.54 4.80
N GLY A 352 38.73 49.43 5.23
CA GLY A 352 37.27 49.28 5.36
C GLY A 352 36.60 50.05 6.51
N SER A 353 37.32 50.95 7.19
CA SER A 353 36.78 51.85 8.21
C SER A 353 37.04 53.32 7.88
N ILE A 354 36.16 54.22 8.35
CA ILE A 354 36.30 55.67 8.11
C ILE A 354 37.60 56.20 8.74
N ASP A 355 37.98 55.68 9.92
CA ASP A 355 39.26 56.04 10.58
C ASP A 355 40.49 55.64 9.76
N ALA A 356 40.48 54.47 9.11
CA ALA A 356 41.58 54.04 8.25
C ALA A 356 41.73 54.92 7.01
N LEU A 357 40.60 55.31 6.37
CA LEU A 357 40.61 56.24 5.23
C LEU A 357 41.07 57.65 5.62
N LEU A 358 40.68 58.13 6.79
CA LEU A 358 41.13 59.41 7.35
C LEU A 358 42.65 59.46 7.55
N LYS A 359 43.27 58.36 8.00
CA LYS A 359 44.73 58.27 8.15
C LYS A 359 45.46 58.41 6.81
N ILE A 360 44.86 57.94 5.72
CA ILE A 360 45.42 58.05 4.36
C ILE A 360 45.32 59.50 3.86
N ILE A 361 44.18 60.17 4.07
CA ILE A 361 44.00 61.59 3.69
C ILE A 361 44.88 62.52 4.50
N ARG A 362 45.05 62.23 5.81
CA ARG A 362 45.69 63.16 6.75
C ARG A 362 47.06 63.63 6.29
N ASN A 363 47.81 62.78 5.58
CA ASN A 363 49.15 63.11 5.08
C ASN A 363 49.14 63.78 3.69
N SER A 364 48.00 63.93 3.01
CA SER A 364 47.89 64.53 1.67
C SER A 364 47.21 65.91 1.72
N THR A 365 47.95 66.97 1.39
CA THR A 365 47.39 68.32 1.27
C THR A 365 46.52 68.48 0.02
N ASP A 366 46.96 67.93 -1.11
CA ASP A 366 46.33 68.15 -2.41
C ASP A 366 44.97 67.46 -2.49
N ALA A 367 44.88 66.24 -1.96
CA ALA A 367 43.62 65.53 -1.87
C ALA A 367 42.60 66.27 -0.98
N LYS A 368 43.04 66.83 0.16
CA LYS A 368 42.13 67.60 1.03
C LYS A 368 41.51 68.78 0.29
N LEU A 369 42.32 69.51 -0.49
CA LEU A 369 41.86 70.69 -1.23
C LEU A 369 40.83 70.33 -2.32
N VAL A 370 41.04 69.24 -3.05
CA VAL A 370 40.08 68.78 -4.08
C VAL A 370 38.72 68.40 -3.47
N PHE A 371 38.72 67.77 -2.29
CA PHE A 371 37.50 67.30 -1.64
C PHE A 371 36.82 68.34 -0.71
N MET A 372 37.49 69.44 -0.34
CA MET A 372 37.05 70.39 0.70
C MET A 372 35.69 71.03 0.43
N ASN A 373 35.37 71.34 -0.84
CA ASN A 373 34.12 72.00 -1.25
C ASN A 373 33.10 71.03 -1.87
N LYS A 374 33.23 69.72 -1.63
CA LYS A 374 32.40 68.67 -2.24
C LYS A 374 31.51 67.95 -1.22
N ASP A 375 31.31 68.53 -0.04
CA ASP A 375 30.50 67.98 1.07
C ASP A 375 28.98 67.95 0.79
N PHE A 376 28.46 68.96 0.07
CA PHE A 376 27.04 69.04 -0.31
C PHE A 376 26.71 68.37 -1.66
N ALA A 377 27.71 67.91 -2.42
CA ALA A 377 27.52 67.33 -3.75
C ALA A 377 26.76 66.00 -3.69
N ASP A 378 25.78 65.82 -4.58
CA ASP A 378 25.18 64.52 -4.90
C ASP A 378 26.17 63.65 -5.67
N GLU A 379 25.81 62.38 -5.91
CA GLU A 379 26.73 61.40 -6.51
C GLU A 379 27.16 61.77 -7.93
N SER A 380 26.25 62.29 -8.75
CA SER A 380 26.54 62.78 -10.10
C SER A 380 27.44 64.02 -10.09
N SER A 381 27.16 65.01 -9.23
CA SER A 381 27.99 66.22 -9.15
C SER A 381 29.37 65.95 -8.55
N LEU A 382 29.47 64.97 -7.64
CA LEU A 382 30.77 64.53 -7.11
C LEU A 382 31.59 63.85 -8.21
N ARG A 383 30.97 62.95 -9.00
CA ARG A 383 31.63 62.27 -10.12
C ARG A 383 32.16 63.26 -11.15
N HIS A 384 31.29 64.13 -11.67
CA HIS A 384 31.69 65.16 -12.64
C HIS A 384 32.74 66.11 -12.04
N GLY A 385 32.69 66.38 -10.74
CA GLY A 385 33.67 67.21 -10.05
C GLY A 385 35.06 66.56 -9.88
N LEU A 386 35.20 65.27 -10.15
CA LEU A 386 36.43 64.48 -9.96
C LEU A 386 36.95 63.85 -11.26
N GLU A 387 36.23 63.97 -12.38
CA GLU A 387 36.58 63.33 -13.66
C GLU A 387 37.96 63.72 -14.19
N ASP A 388 38.40 64.96 -13.93
CA ASP A 388 39.70 65.48 -14.37
C ASP A 388 40.88 65.07 -13.47
N PHE A 389 40.65 64.37 -12.36
CA PHE A 389 41.68 64.06 -11.36
C PHE A 389 42.00 62.56 -11.31
N THR A 390 43.28 62.23 -11.38
CA THR A 390 43.81 60.87 -11.16
C THR A 390 44.43 60.76 -9.78
N PHE A 391 43.99 59.76 -9.01
CA PHE A 391 44.45 59.53 -7.63
C PHE A 391 45.38 58.31 -7.58
N SER A 392 46.61 58.49 -7.09
CA SER A 392 47.56 57.39 -6.81
C SER A 392 47.80 57.28 -5.30
N LEU A 393 48.05 56.06 -4.82
CA LEU A 393 48.39 55.80 -3.42
C LEU A 393 49.88 55.48 -3.34
N ASP A 394 50.66 56.42 -2.83
CA ASP A 394 52.12 56.32 -2.74
C ASP A 394 52.55 56.12 -1.28
N ALA A 395 53.65 55.37 -1.10
CA ALA A 395 54.28 55.16 0.20
C ALA A 395 55.49 56.09 0.33
N ILE A 396 55.45 56.99 1.31
CA ILE A 396 56.53 57.93 1.61
C ILE A 396 57.27 57.41 2.84
N THR A 397 58.58 57.23 2.71
CA THR A 397 59.48 56.87 3.81
C THR A 397 59.99 58.13 4.50
N GLU A 398 59.56 58.36 5.75
CA GLU A 398 60.15 59.34 6.66
C GLU A 398 60.97 58.63 7.75
N ASP A 399 61.86 59.35 8.44
CA ASP A 399 62.73 58.85 9.53
C ASP A 399 61.96 58.19 10.70
N ASN A 400 60.64 58.38 10.79
CA ASN A 400 59.77 57.84 11.84
C ASN A 400 58.80 56.75 11.34
N GLY A 401 59.05 56.19 10.15
CA GLY A 401 58.29 55.09 9.53
C GLY A 401 57.69 55.42 8.16
N SER A 402 57.26 54.40 7.41
CA SER A 402 56.60 54.56 6.12
C SER A 402 55.15 55.03 6.30
N LYS A 403 54.79 56.20 5.74
CA LYS A 403 53.42 56.74 5.71
C LYS A 403 52.83 56.56 4.31
N LEU A 404 51.53 56.30 4.25
CA LEU A 404 50.79 56.32 2.98
C LEU A 404 50.25 57.74 2.73
N GLN A 405 50.42 58.23 1.50
CA GLN A 405 49.87 59.50 1.04
C GLN A 405 49.10 59.30 -0.27
N LEU A 406 47.94 59.94 -0.38
CA LEU A 406 47.19 60.01 -1.64
C LEU A 406 47.76 61.14 -2.50
N THR A 407 48.36 60.83 -3.64
CA THR A 407 48.83 61.83 -4.61
C THR A 407 47.74 62.10 -5.63
N VAL A 408 47.54 63.39 -5.94
CA VAL A 408 46.59 63.83 -6.95
C VAL A 408 47.40 64.30 -8.15
N THR A 409 47.03 63.83 -9.33
CA THR A 409 47.60 64.27 -10.60
C THR A 409 46.47 64.73 -11.51
N LYS A 410 46.72 65.75 -12.30
CA LYS A 410 45.81 66.21 -13.34
C LYS A 410 46.53 66.04 -14.69
N PRO A 411 45.95 65.32 -15.66
CA PRO A 411 46.63 65.09 -16.93
C PRO A 411 46.86 66.42 -17.66
N GLY A 412 48.14 66.77 -17.88
CA GLY A 412 48.56 67.97 -18.61
C GLY A 412 49.18 69.10 -17.76
N GLU A 413 49.30 68.95 -16.44
CA GLU A 413 49.82 70.00 -15.54
C GLU A 413 50.78 69.37 -14.51
N SER A 414 52.07 69.77 -14.51
CA SER A 414 53.13 69.12 -13.70
C SER A 414 53.23 69.63 -12.27
N ASP A 415 52.65 70.80 -11.97
CA ASP A 415 52.48 71.31 -10.61
C ASP A 415 51.01 71.73 -10.46
N ILE A 416 50.30 71.15 -9.50
CA ILE A 416 48.96 71.64 -9.14
C ILE A 416 49.15 72.94 -8.34
N ALA A 417 49.46 74.03 -9.04
CA ALA A 417 49.34 75.38 -8.48
C ALA A 417 47.84 75.68 -8.35
N ILE A 418 47.22 75.21 -7.28
CA ILE A 418 45.85 75.57 -6.92
C ILE A 418 45.87 77.08 -6.67
N ASP A 419 45.42 77.87 -7.65
CA ASP A 419 45.29 79.32 -7.53
C ASP A 419 44.35 79.64 -6.35
N TYR A 420 44.95 79.99 -5.21
CA TYR A 420 44.28 80.34 -3.96
C TYR A 420 43.33 81.54 -4.10
N THR A 421 43.38 82.28 -5.23
CA THR A 421 42.68 83.56 -5.41
C THR A 421 41.45 83.51 -6.33
N LYS A 422 41.16 82.37 -6.98
CA LYS A 422 39.90 82.13 -7.70
C LYS A 422 38.94 81.19 -6.96
N LEU A 423 38.78 81.38 -5.64
CA LEU A 423 37.55 80.94 -4.98
C LEU A 423 36.46 82.00 -5.22
N SER A 424 35.56 81.74 -6.17
CA SER A 424 34.35 82.55 -6.35
C SER A 424 33.67 82.84 -5.00
N PRO A 425 33.37 84.12 -4.67
CA PRO A 425 32.63 84.50 -3.47
C PRO A 425 31.11 84.26 -3.59
N THR A 426 30.68 83.50 -4.59
CA THR A 426 29.27 83.16 -4.81
C THR A 426 28.98 81.75 -4.33
N GLY A 427 28.21 81.65 -3.24
CA GLY A 427 27.42 80.45 -2.98
C GLY A 427 27.47 80.01 -1.52
N LEU A 428 26.54 80.53 -0.72
CA LEU A 428 25.88 79.77 0.35
C LEU A 428 25.23 78.50 -0.27
N GLY A 429 26.04 77.53 -0.70
CA GLY A 429 25.59 76.27 -1.32
C GLY A 429 25.09 75.29 -0.27
N GLY A 430 24.07 75.67 0.47
CA GLY A 430 23.55 74.88 1.60
C GLY A 430 22.45 73.90 1.23
N HIS A 431 22.15 73.62 -0.05
CA HIS A 431 20.99 72.81 -0.46
C HIS A 431 21.37 71.45 -1.02
N TYR A 432 20.84 70.38 -0.39
CA TYR A 432 20.95 69.01 -0.86
C TYR A 432 19.65 68.26 -0.56
N LEU A 433 19.30 67.33 -1.45
CA LEU A 433 18.23 66.36 -1.22
C LEU A 433 18.85 65.06 -0.69
N PRO A 434 18.28 64.43 0.36
CA PRO A 434 18.83 63.18 0.88
C PRO A 434 18.74 62.05 -0.16
N ALA A 435 19.87 61.39 -0.43
CA ALA A 435 19.91 60.27 -1.37
C ALA A 435 19.22 59.03 -0.79
N LYS A 436 18.04 58.68 -1.33
CA LYS A 436 17.29 57.47 -0.93
C LYS A 436 17.54 56.34 -1.92
N PRO A 437 18.29 55.28 -1.56
CA PRO A 437 18.47 54.14 -2.44
C PRO A 437 17.13 53.44 -2.66
N MET A 438 16.93 52.93 -3.88
CA MET A 438 15.67 52.33 -4.32
C MET A 438 15.15 51.24 -3.38
N ALA A 439 16.02 50.35 -2.90
CA ALA A 439 15.66 49.27 -1.98
C ALA A 439 15.06 49.76 -0.64
N LEU A 440 15.50 50.91 -0.13
CA LEU A 440 15.03 51.46 1.15
C LEU A 440 13.78 52.35 0.99
N GLN A 441 13.19 52.42 -0.20
CA GLN A 441 11.94 53.15 -0.45
C GLN A 441 10.74 52.38 0.11
N ALA A 442 9.73 53.12 0.59
CA ALA A 442 8.59 52.53 1.28
C ALA A 442 7.74 51.61 0.40
N TRP A 443 7.63 51.89 -0.91
CA TRP A 443 6.85 51.06 -1.83
C TRP A 443 7.51 49.69 -2.09
N VAL A 444 8.84 49.62 -2.19
CA VAL A 444 9.59 48.35 -2.30
C VAL A 444 9.37 47.50 -1.05
N GLY A 445 9.36 48.16 0.12
CA GLY A 445 9.07 47.49 1.38
C GLY A 445 7.65 46.97 1.49
N ALA A 446 6.66 47.77 1.07
CA ALA A 446 5.27 47.35 1.02
C ALA A 446 5.10 46.13 0.10
N LEU A 447 5.76 46.14 -1.07
CA LEU A 447 5.75 45.01 -2.00
C LEU A 447 6.37 43.76 -1.37
N LEU A 448 7.54 43.87 -0.74
CA LEU A 448 8.20 42.72 -0.08
C LEU A 448 7.36 42.15 1.06
N ILE A 449 6.79 43.00 1.92
CA ILE A 449 5.92 42.57 3.03
C ILE A 449 4.66 41.90 2.48
N TYR A 450 4.04 42.45 1.43
CA TYR A 450 2.89 41.86 0.77
C TYR A 450 3.20 40.47 0.22
N VAL A 451 4.32 40.31 -0.50
CA VAL A 451 4.74 39.03 -1.06
C VAL A 451 4.99 38.00 0.04
N LEU A 452 5.77 38.34 1.08
CA LEU A 452 6.04 37.43 2.20
C LEU A 452 4.77 37.00 2.94
N ALA A 453 3.85 37.94 3.20
CA ALA A 453 2.58 37.65 3.85
C ALA A 453 1.68 36.76 2.96
N SER A 454 1.62 37.02 1.65
CA SER A 454 0.83 36.22 0.71
C SER A 454 1.28 34.76 0.66
N VAL A 455 2.60 34.51 0.69
CA VAL A 455 3.15 33.15 0.69
C VAL A 455 2.88 32.43 2.02
N ILE A 456 3.01 33.12 3.15
CA ILE A 456 2.64 32.57 4.46
C ILE A 456 1.16 32.15 4.49
N ILE A 457 0.28 33.01 3.97
CA ILE A 457 -1.16 32.73 3.90
C ILE A 457 -1.44 31.54 2.97
N LEU A 458 -0.82 31.51 1.79
CA LEU A 458 -0.98 30.42 0.82
C LEU A 458 -0.54 29.08 1.39
N LEU A 459 0.66 29.00 1.99
CA LEU A 459 1.17 27.76 2.57
C LEU A 459 0.32 27.31 3.78
N SER A 460 -0.16 28.25 4.59
CA SER A 460 -1.07 27.94 5.70
C SER A 460 -2.42 27.44 5.21
N TYR A 461 -2.92 27.98 4.10
CA TYR A 461 -4.15 27.53 3.45
C TYR A 461 -4.00 26.11 2.91
N LEU A 462 -2.91 25.84 2.17
CA LEU A 462 -2.63 24.49 1.65
C LEU A 462 -2.49 23.46 2.78
N LYS A 463 -1.77 23.80 3.85
CA LYS A 463 -1.64 22.90 5.01
C LYS A 463 -2.98 22.68 5.73
N ARG A 464 -3.81 23.72 5.81
CA ARG A 464 -5.16 23.60 6.36
C ARG A 464 -6.04 22.73 5.48
N GLU A 465 -5.95 22.85 4.16
CA GLU A 465 -6.73 22.05 3.23
C GLU A 465 -6.33 20.57 3.26
N GLU A 466 -5.03 20.27 3.35
CA GLU A 466 -4.52 18.92 3.61
C GLU A 466 -5.12 18.34 4.91
N VAL A 467 -5.11 19.11 6.00
CA VAL A 467 -5.64 18.68 7.31
C VAL A 467 -7.17 18.64 7.36
N LEU A 468 -7.89 19.45 6.58
CA LEU A 468 -9.37 19.41 6.55
C LEU A 468 -9.89 18.26 5.68
N ARG A 469 -9.15 17.88 4.63
CA ARG A 469 -9.49 16.74 3.78
C ARG A 469 -9.09 15.41 4.43
N GLY A 470 -8.02 15.38 5.23
CA GLY A 470 -7.76 14.29 6.18
C GLY A 470 -8.63 14.44 7.42
N GLY A 471 -9.78 13.77 7.49
CA GLY A 471 -10.74 13.89 8.58
C GLY A 471 -10.10 13.88 9.99
N GLU A 472 -10.70 14.65 10.89
CA GLU A 472 -10.31 14.79 12.29
C GLU A 472 -10.30 13.40 12.99
N CYS A 473 -9.12 12.87 13.31
CA CYS A 473 -8.99 11.75 14.23
C CYS A 473 -9.48 12.19 15.61
N ILE A 474 -10.72 11.84 15.95
CA ILE A 474 -11.18 11.82 17.35
C ILE A 474 -10.43 10.68 18.03
N PRO A 475 -9.58 10.93 19.05
CA PRO A 475 -8.94 9.84 19.78
C PRO A 475 -9.98 9.20 20.70
N SER A 476 -10.71 8.19 20.20
CA SER A 476 -11.46 7.27 21.05
C SER A 476 -10.55 6.09 21.40
N HIS A 477 -10.38 5.90 22.70
CA HIS A 477 -9.66 4.79 23.30
C HIS A 477 -10.37 3.46 22.94
N ARG A 478 -9.87 2.72 21.93
CA ARG A 478 -9.92 1.24 21.85
C ARG A 478 -9.09 0.73 20.68
N GLN A 479 -8.24 -0.24 20.97
CA GLN A 479 -7.32 -0.90 20.06
C GLN A 479 -8.08 -1.89 19.17
N ALA A 480 -8.11 -1.65 17.86
CA ALA A 480 -7.98 -2.63 16.77
C ALA A 480 -8.09 -1.89 15.42
N ALA A 481 -7.39 -2.40 14.40
CA ALA A 481 -7.30 -1.99 12.98
C ALA A 481 -8.46 -1.13 12.43
N GLN A 482 -8.25 -0.10 11.61
CA GLN A 482 -7.60 -0.19 10.31
C GLN A 482 -7.24 1.23 9.81
N LEU A 483 -6.04 1.37 9.24
CA LEU A 483 -5.54 2.58 8.57
C LEU A 483 -6.48 2.99 7.43
N ILE A 484 -6.66 4.31 7.22
CA ILE A 484 -7.25 5.08 6.09
C ILE A 484 -8.13 6.17 6.76
N MET A 485 -7.87 7.48 6.77
CA MET A 485 -7.61 8.42 5.66
C MET A 485 -6.83 9.66 6.11
N ASN A 486 -5.60 9.86 5.63
CA ASN A 486 -5.11 11.21 5.35
C ASN A 486 -5.33 11.46 3.86
N VAL A 487 -6.47 12.05 3.48
CA VAL A 487 -6.71 12.40 2.07
C VAL A 487 -5.81 13.59 1.73
N GLY A 488 -4.62 13.30 1.21
CA GLY A 488 -3.67 14.31 0.75
C GLY A 488 -4.25 15.19 -0.37
N LEU A 489 -3.51 16.23 -0.74
CA LEU A 489 -3.93 17.17 -1.78
C LEU A 489 -3.96 16.46 -3.16
N PRO A 490 -4.96 16.74 -4.01
CA PRO A 490 -4.98 16.19 -5.36
C PRO A 490 -3.79 16.71 -6.17
N GLN A 491 -3.26 15.86 -7.04
CA GLN A 491 -2.18 16.25 -7.93
C GLN A 491 -2.66 17.36 -8.89
N PRO A 492 -1.89 18.44 -9.08
CA PRO A 492 -2.32 19.56 -9.91
C PRO A 492 -2.28 19.26 -11.42
N SER A 493 -1.52 18.25 -11.85
CA SER A 493 -1.45 17.81 -13.25
C SER A 493 -0.80 16.43 -13.40
N ASP A 494 -1.29 15.62 -14.34
CA ASP A 494 -0.72 14.31 -14.69
C ASP A 494 0.61 14.41 -15.47
N ARG A 495 1.00 15.63 -15.90
CA ARG A 495 2.25 15.82 -16.65
C ARG A 495 3.42 16.00 -15.68
N PRO A 496 4.44 15.10 -15.72
CA PRO A 496 5.52 15.10 -14.74
C PRO A 496 6.34 16.41 -14.75
N LEU A 497 6.47 17.06 -15.92
CA LEU A 497 7.17 18.33 -16.03
C LEU A 497 6.42 19.47 -15.32
N VAL A 498 5.10 19.56 -15.51
CA VAL A 498 4.27 20.63 -14.93
C VAL A 498 4.25 20.47 -13.42
N GLN A 499 4.15 19.22 -12.97
CA GLN A 499 4.18 18.87 -11.57
C GLN A 499 5.50 19.25 -10.88
N GLN A 500 6.65 18.89 -11.45
CA GLN A 500 7.96 19.30 -10.91
C GLN A 500 8.15 20.82 -10.87
N ILE A 501 7.55 21.56 -11.82
CA ILE A 501 7.57 23.02 -11.81
C ILE A 501 6.79 23.56 -10.61
N LEU A 502 5.59 23.06 -10.36
CA LEU A 502 4.73 23.49 -9.26
C LEU A 502 5.29 23.11 -7.89
N GLU A 503 5.80 21.89 -7.74
CA GLU A 503 6.21 21.32 -6.46
C GLU A 503 7.64 21.72 -6.07
N ASN A 504 8.58 21.76 -7.02
CA ASN A 504 10.00 21.93 -6.71
C ASN A 504 10.57 23.25 -7.27
N TYR A 505 10.35 23.58 -8.55
CA TYR A 505 11.03 24.72 -9.17
C TYR A 505 10.47 26.08 -8.72
N ILE A 506 9.15 26.25 -8.59
CA ILE A 506 8.55 27.52 -8.14
C ILE A 506 8.96 27.85 -6.69
N PRO A 507 8.83 26.93 -5.70
CA PRO A 507 9.27 27.20 -4.34
C PRO A 507 10.77 27.51 -4.24
N THR A 508 11.60 26.78 -5.00
CA THR A 508 13.05 27.01 -5.05
C THR A 508 13.37 28.37 -5.69
N ALA A 509 12.75 28.71 -6.82
CA ALA A 509 12.94 29.99 -7.49
C ALA A 509 12.56 31.16 -6.56
N PHE A 510 11.44 31.06 -5.85
CA PHE A 510 11.04 32.04 -4.86
C PHE A 510 12.10 32.24 -3.76
N ALA A 511 12.64 31.15 -3.21
CA ALA A 511 13.70 31.23 -2.20
C ALA A 511 14.95 31.94 -2.74
N THR A 512 15.37 31.59 -3.96
CA THR A 512 16.55 32.19 -4.61
C THR A 512 16.38 33.68 -4.94
N LEU A 513 15.15 34.15 -5.19
CA LEU A 513 14.88 35.57 -5.48
C LEU A 513 14.90 36.46 -4.23
N ILE A 514 14.60 35.89 -3.06
CA ILE A 514 14.59 36.62 -1.79
C ILE A 514 16.01 36.89 -1.28
N GLU A 515 16.95 35.98 -1.54
CA GLU A 515 18.33 36.09 -1.05
C GLU A 515 19.04 37.39 -1.48
N PRO A 516 19.08 37.78 -2.77
CA PRO A 516 19.73 39.01 -3.21
C PRO A 516 19.15 40.27 -2.56
N ILE A 517 17.85 40.27 -2.26
CA ILE A 517 17.17 41.39 -1.61
C ILE A 517 17.72 41.59 -0.19
N TRP A 518 17.85 40.50 0.59
CA TRP A 518 18.42 40.57 1.94
C TRP A 518 19.91 40.88 1.94
N VAL A 519 20.67 40.34 0.98
CA VAL A 519 22.10 40.69 0.80
C VAL A 519 22.27 42.18 0.51
N LEU A 520 21.40 42.75 -0.34
CA LEU A 520 21.41 44.18 -0.65
C LEU A 520 21.04 45.02 0.58
N PHE A 521 20.00 44.65 1.33
CA PHE A 521 19.66 45.34 2.59
C PHE A 521 20.79 45.31 3.59
N ASN A 522 21.41 44.15 3.76
CA ASN A 522 22.55 43.99 4.63
C ASN A 522 23.68 44.95 4.24
N ARG A 523 24.05 44.97 2.96
CA ARG A 523 25.10 45.87 2.44
C ARG A 523 24.77 47.34 2.69
N LEU A 524 23.55 47.78 2.39
CA LEU A 524 23.13 49.17 2.57
C LEU A 524 23.10 49.58 4.05
N LEU A 525 22.66 48.69 4.94
CA LEU A 525 22.65 48.93 6.39
C LEU A 525 24.07 48.94 6.96
N CYS A 526 24.96 48.04 6.54
CA CYS A 526 26.37 48.07 6.94
C CYS A 526 27.06 49.41 6.59
N LEU A 527 26.75 49.99 5.42
CA LEU A 527 27.31 51.27 4.98
C LEU A 527 26.71 52.48 5.73
N THR A 528 25.43 52.42 6.08
CA THR A 528 24.72 53.57 6.69
C THR A 528 24.74 53.55 8.22
N GLN A 529 24.91 52.38 8.85
CA GLN A 529 24.90 52.23 10.31
C GLN A 529 25.96 53.09 11.02
N PRO A 530 27.23 53.17 10.58
CA PRO A 530 28.24 54.03 11.22
C PRO A 530 27.86 55.51 11.22
N PHE A 531 27.24 55.98 10.13
CA PHE A 531 26.76 57.35 9.99
C PHE A 531 25.53 57.60 10.87
N LYS A 532 24.63 56.61 11.00
CA LYS A 532 23.49 56.68 11.92
C LYS A 532 23.93 56.80 13.39
N ASP A 533 25.00 56.11 13.79
CA ASP A 533 25.57 56.28 15.12
C ASP A 533 26.26 57.64 15.30
N LEU A 534 26.86 58.22 14.25
CA LEU A 534 27.44 59.57 14.27
C LEU A 534 26.37 60.67 14.31
N TRP A 535 25.19 60.43 13.74
CA TRP A 535 24.09 61.38 13.75
C TRP A 535 23.57 61.70 15.17
N ASN A 536 23.57 60.71 16.07
CA ASN A 536 23.03 60.85 17.43
C ASN A 536 23.93 61.70 18.37
N GLN A 537 25.05 62.24 17.87
CA GLN A 537 26.11 62.95 18.61
C GLN A 537 26.78 62.09 19.70
N ARG A 538 28.00 62.48 20.09
CA ARG A 538 28.77 61.82 21.17
C ARG A 538 29.12 60.34 20.93
N SER A 539 29.31 59.94 19.68
CA SER A 539 29.64 58.54 19.35
C SER A 539 31.11 58.22 19.63
N LYS A 540 31.39 57.08 20.26
CA LYS A 540 32.76 56.58 20.47
C LYS A 540 33.30 55.99 19.17
N ALA A 541 34.59 56.22 18.86
CA ALA A 541 35.23 55.72 17.64
C ALA A 541 35.00 54.21 17.35
N PRO A 542 35.13 53.26 18.29
CA PRO A 542 34.93 51.83 18.02
C PRO A 542 33.52 51.45 17.55
N ARG A 543 32.51 52.25 17.91
CA ARG A 543 31.11 52.01 17.56
C ARG A 543 30.71 52.66 16.24
N SER A 544 31.41 53.72 15.83
CA SER A 544 31.14 54.48 14.60
C SER A 544 32.29 54.44 13.61
N MET A 545 33.24 55.37 13.69
CA MET A 545 34.26 55.59 12.65
C MET A 545 35.25 54.43 12.47
N ALA A 546 35.56 53.69 13.53
CA ALA A 546 36.44 52.52 13.48
C ALA A 546 35.68 51.20 13.32
N SER A 547 34.36 51.25 13.14
CA SER A 547 33.57 50.04 12.85
C SER A 547 33.86 49.53 11.44
N LYS A 548 33.99 48.20 11.30
CA LYS A 548 34.42 47.54 10.05
C LYS A 548 33.28 46.81 9.33
N TYR A 549 32.06 47.33 9.42
CA TYR A 549 30.89 46.67 8.83
C TYR A 549 30.96 46.52 7.30
N ALA A 550 31.70 47.40 6.61
CA ALA A 550 31.89 47.33 5.16
C ALA A 550 32.91 46.28 4.69
N ALA A 551 33.78 45.79 5.59
CA ALA A 551 34.85 44.85 5.28
C ALA A 551 34.49 43.39 5.59
N ILE A 552 33.36 43.14 6.26
CA ILE A 552 32.96 41.83 6.75
C ILE A 552 31.76 41.32 5.94
N PRO A 553 31.77 40.07 5.44
CA PRO A 553 30.62 39.47 4.80
C PRO A 553 29.36 39.50 5.70
N PRO A 554 28.15 39.58 5.13
CA PRO A 554 26.88 39.64 5.87
C PRO A 554 26.78 38.62 7.00
N GLN A 555 27.17 37.37 6.72
CA GLN A 555 27.04 36.23 7.62
C GLN A 555 27.97 36.36 8.84
N LEU A 556 29.15 36.98 8.66
CA LEU A 556 30.15 37.16 9.71
C LEU A 556 29.94 38.46 10.52
N ALA A 557 29.10 39.37 10.03
CA ALA A 557 28.81 40.63 10.71
C ALA A 557 27.87 40.48 11.93
N ILE A 558 27.14 39.36 12.05
CA ILE A 558 26.16 39.08 13.12
C ILE A 558 26.76 39.29 14.52
N TRP A 559 27.91 38.66 14.77
CA TRP A 559 28.56 38.72 16.07
C TRP A 559 29.08 40.13 16.40
N HIS A 560 29.61 40.81 15.39
CA HIS A 560 30.14 42.17 15.54
C HIS A 560 29.02 43.20 15.74
N SER A 561 27.87 43.06 15.06
CA SER A 561 26.70 43.92 15.25
C SER A 561 26.04 43.71 16.61
N LEU A 562 25.96 42.46 17.07
CA LEU A 562 25.41 42.12 18.39
C LEU A 562 26.27 42.72 19.52
N LYS A 563 27.59 42.59 19.45
CA LYS A 563 28.53 43.17 20.45
C LYS A 563 28.39 44.69 20.56
N ASN A 564 28.14 45.37 19.44
CA ASN A 564 27.96 46.82 19.39
C ASN A 564 26.51 47.27 19.64
N LYS A 565 25.58 46.35 19.98
CA LYS A 565 24.16 46.58 20.25
C LYS A 565 23.37 47.13 19.05
N HIS A 566 23.76 46.74 17.83
CA HIS A 566 23.08 47.12 16.59
C HIS A 566 22.04 46.06 16.18
N TYR A 567 20.97 45.92 16.96
CA TYR A 567 20.00 44.81 16.82
C TYR A 567 19.32 44.69 15.45
N VAL A 568 19.00 45.82 14.78
CA VAL A 568 18.39 45.79 13.44
C VAL A 568 19.37 45.21 12.41
N LEU A 569 20.65 45.57 12.54
CA LEU A 569 21.70 45.02 11.68
C LEU A 569 21.89 43.53 11.96
N THR A 570 21.93 43.12 13.24
CA THR A 570 21.99 41.69 13.63
C THR A 570 20.84 40.89 13.01
N LEU A 571 19.62 41.42 13.07
CA LEU A 571 18.43 40.75 12.53
C LEU A 571 18.53 40.54 11.01
N VAL A 572 18.98 41.56 10.26
CA VAL A 572 19.18 41.48 8.81
C VAL A 572 20.31 40.53 8.42
N CYS A 573 21.40 40.52 9.20
CA CYS A 573 22.48 39.56 9.00
C CYS A 573 21.99 38.12 9.24
N SER A 574 21.15 37.90 10.27
CA SER A 574 20.56 36.59 10.56
C SER A 574 19.57 36.13 9.48
N THR A 575 18.70 37.02 8.98
CA THR A 575 17.77 36.65 7.89
C THR A 575 18.52 36.27 6.62
N CYS A 576 19.61 36.95 6.30
CA CYS A 576 20.46 36.60 5.16
C CYS A 576 21.00 35.16 5.22
N LEU A 577 21.27 34.63 6.43
CA LEU A 577 21.67 33.22 6.61
C LEU A 577 20.47 32.27 6.53
N LEU A 578 19.36 32.63 7.18
CA LEU A 578 18.15 31.81 7.23
C LEU A 578 17.50 31.62 5.86
N VAL A 579 17.65 32.55 4.91
CA VAL A 579 17.11 32.39 3.55
C VAL A 579 17.68 31.18 2.82
N ASN A 580 18.92 30.78 3.11
CA ASN A 580 19.49 29.54 2.56
C ASN A 580 18.78 28.30 3.13
N VAL A 581 18.42 28.33 4.42
CA VAL A 581 17.63 27.27 5.06
C VAL A 581 16.20 27.24 4.49
N LEU A 582 15.63 28.41 4.17
CA LEU A 582 14.33 28.52 3.51
C LEU A 582 14.33 27.83 2.13
N ALA A 583 15.40 27.96 1.36
CA ALA A 583 15.51 27.27 0.06
C ALA A 583 15.45 25.75 0.21
N VAL A 584 16.16 25.20 1.19
CA VAL A 584 16.14 23.76 1.49
C VAL A 584 14.75 23.33 1.97
N GLY A 585 14.14 24.08 2.89
CA GLY A 585 12.81 23.78 3.42
C GLY A 585 11.71 23.81 2.37
N LEU A 586 11.75 24.78 1.45
CA LEU A 586 10.79 24.88 0.35
C LEU A 586 10.98 23.79 -0.71
N SER A 587 12.21 23.33 -0.95
CA SER A 587 12.50 22.27 -1.93
C SER A 587 12.03 20.87 -1.50
N GLY A 588 11.89 20.63 -0.20
CA GLY A 588 11.41 19.35 0.35
C GLY A 588 10.02 19.45 0.97
N LEU A 589 9.23 20.44 0.57
CA LEU A 589 7.94 20.72 1.20
C LEU A 589 6.86 19.72 0.79
N PHE A 590 6.83 19.31 -0.49
CA PHE A 590 5.81 18.43 -1.05
C PHE A 590 6.37 17.02 -1.29
N ASN A 591 5.64 16.00 -0.85
CA ASN A 591 5.93 14.58 -1.05
C ASN A 591 4.75 13.89 -1.74
N GLU A 592 5.03 12.90 -2.57
CA GLU A 592 4.01 12.08 -3.25
C GLU A 592 3.90 10.71 -2.57
N GLU A 593 2.68 10.31 -2.19
CA GLU A 593 2.41 8.96 -1.67
C GLU A 593 1.10 8.41 -2.27
N PRO A 594 1.05 7.11 -2.63
CA PRO A 594 -0.19 6.46 -3.08
C PRO A 594 -1.13 6.22 -1.88
N VAL A 595 -2.41 6.58 -2.05
CA VAL A 595 -3.44 6.43 -1.02
C VAL A 595 -4.67 5.77 -1.62
N ALA A 596 -5.28 4.84 -0.89
CA ALA A 596 -6.56 4.25 -1.27
C ALA A 596 -7.70 5.27 -1.08
N ILE A 597 -8.48 5.48 -2.14
CA ILE A 597 -9.61 6.42 -2.17
C ILE A 597 -10.85 5.68 -2.61
N ASP A 598 -11.90 5.85 -1.81
CA ASP A 598 -13.20 5.23 -2.05
C ASP A 598 -13.93 5.96 -3.17
N ARG A 599 -14.13 5.28 -4.30
CA ARG A 599 -14.98 5.75 -5.40
C ARG A 599 -16.33 5.06 -5.35
N PRO A 600 -17.45 5.80 -5.44
CA PRO A 600 -18.76 5.19 -5.46
C PRO A 600 -18.93 4.32 -6.72
N MET A 601 -19.46 3.13 -6.52
CA MET A 601 -19.67 2.11 -7.54
C MET A 601 -21.07 1.53 -7.39
N GLN A 602 -21.68 1.14 -8.51
CA GLN A 602 -23.00 0.50 -8.50
C GLN A 602 -22.86 -1.01 -8.64
N PHE A 603 -23.60 -1.69 -7.79
CA PHE A 603 -23.66 -3.14 -7.70
C PHE A 603 -25.08 -3.60 -8.03
N ARG A 604 -25.24 -4.75 -8.67
CA ARG A 604 -26.54 -5.35 -8.99
C ARG A 604 -26.61 -6.77 -8.41
N PRO A 605 -27.50 -7.04 -7.44
CA PRO A 605 -27.74 -8.39 -6.96
C PRO A 605 -28.38 -9.22 -8.08
N THR A 606 -27.92 -10.46 -8.24
CA THR A 606 -28.44 -11.40 -9.23
C THR A 606 -29.73 -12.04 -8.74
N TYR A 607 -29.83 -12.26 -7.42
CA TYR A 607 -30.93 -12.94 -6.78
C TYR A 607 -31.62 -12.03 -5.76
N ALA A 608 -32.93 -12.14 -5.70
CA ALA A 608 -33.81 -11.45 -4.79
C ALA A 608 -33.98 -12.23 -3.48
N ALA A 609 -34.30 -11.51 -2.41
CA ALA A 609 -34.47 -12.08 -1.07
C ALA A 609 -35.85 -12.73 -0.87
N ASP A 610 -36.32 -13.52 -1.83
CA ASP A 610 -37.62 -14.19 -1.83
C ASP A 610 -37.54 -15.60 -2.42
N ILE A 611 -38.39 -16.47 -1.90
CA ILE A 611 -38.59 -17.86 -2.37
C ILE A 611 -40.03 -17.96 -2.87
N THR A 612 -40.18 -18.52 -4.06
CA THR A 612 -41.47 -18.72 -4.75
C THR A 612 -41.70 -20.21 -5.00
N ASN A 613 -42.94 -20.63 -5.28
CA ASN A 613 -43.23 -22.03 -5.61
C ASN A 613 -42.39 -22.54 -6.79
N SER A 614 -42.14 -21.70 -7.81
CA SER A 614 -41.35 -22.09 -8.98
C SER A 614 -39.87 -22.29 -8.67
N THR A 615 -39.29 -21.39 -7.87
CA THR A 615 -37.87 -21.49 -7.46
C THR A 615 -37.67 -22.65 -6.51
N TYR A 616 -38.58 -22.86 -5.56
CA TYR A 616 -38.56 -24.04 -4.69
C TYR A 616 -38.67 -25.35 -5.49
N ASN A 617 -39.61 -25.47 -6.43
CA ASN A 617 -39.74 -26.68 -7.26
C ASN A 617 -38.50 -26.93 -8.14
N MET A 618 -37.85 -25.87 -8.61
CA MET A 618 -36.60 -25.97 -9.36
C MET A 618 -35.47 -26.46 -8.47
N PHE A 619 -35.34 -25.88 -7.27
CA PHE A 619 -34.40 -26.32 -6.24
C PHE A 619 -34.64 -27.79 -5.85
N GLU A 620 -35.87 -28.15 -5.53
CA GLU A 620 -36.27 -29.52 -5.15
C GLU A 620 -35.98 -30.50 -6.28
N GLY A 621 -36.32 -30.14 -7.53
CA GLY A 621 -35.98 -30.91 -8.71
C GLY A 621 -34.47 -31.09 -8.81
N TYR A 622 -33.72 -29.98 -8.80
CA TYR A 622 -32.25 -29.99 -8.90
C TYR A 622 -31.61 -30.95 -7.90
N ILE A 623 -31.93 -30.84 -6.61
CA ILE A 623 -31.33 -31.71 -5.59
C ILE A 623 -31.79 -33.18 -5.73
N LYS A 624 -32.96 -33.49 -6.31
CA LYS A 624 -33.53 -34.85 -6.43
C LYS A 624 -33.24 -35.58 -7.75
N ILE A 625 -32.60 -34.94 -8.74
CA ILE A 625 -32.44 -35.50 -10.10
C ILE A 625 -31.54 -36.74 -10.20
N SER A 626 -30.55 -36.94 -9.32
CA SER A 626 -29.56 -38.03 -9.47
C SER A 626 -29.83 -39.26 -8.58
N ALA A 627 -29.34 -40.43 -9.02
CA ALA A 627 -29.37 -41.67 -8.23
C ALA A 627 -28.44 -41.65 -6.99
N ASN A 628 -27.57 -40.63 -6.86
CA ASN A 628 -26.64 -40.45 -5.75
C ASN A 628 -27.11 -39.30 -4.83
N ALA A 629 -26.70 -39.32 -3.56
CA ALA A 629 -26.97 -38.22 -2.62
C ALA A 629 -26.16 -36.96 -3.01
N TYR A 630 -26.82 -35.79 -3.01
CA TYR A 630 -26.18 -34.48 -3.17
C TYR A 630 -25.22 -34.20 -2.01
N ASN A 631 -23.92 -34.00 -2.29
CA ASN A 631 -22.85 -33.96 -1.29
C ASN A 631 -21.90 -32.74 -1.43
N ASP A 632 -22.14 -31.81 -2.36
CA ASP A 632 -21.21 -30.71 -2.67
C ASP A 632 -20.94 -29.79 -1.47
N HIS A 633 -21.93 -29.59 -0.60
CA HIS A 633 -21.78 -28.81 0.63
C HIS A 633 -20.71 -29.41 1.57
N TYR A 634 -20.51 -30.73 1.53
CA TYR A 634 -19.43 -31.38 2.27
C TYR A 634 -18.07 -31.07 1.66
N PHE A 635 -17.94 -31.07 0.33
CA PHE A 635 -16.67 -30.79 -0.34
C PHE A 635 -16.20 -29.35 -0.09
N VAL A 636 -17.11 -28.37 -0.18
CA VAL A 636 -16.82 -26.96 0.13
C VAL A 636 -16.39 -26.79 1.58
N THR A 637 -17.17 -27.36 2.51
CA THR A 637 -16.90 -27.24 3.95
C THR A 637 -15.58 -27.89 4.32
N LEU A 638 -15.33 -29.09 3.78
CA LEU A 638 -14.12 -29.86 4.03
C LEU A 638 -12.88 -29.17 3.47
N ALA A 639 -12.95 -28.63 2.25
CA ALA A 639 -11.85 -27.88 1.65
C ALA A 639 -11.41 -26.72 2.57
N ASN A 640 -12.39 -25.93 3.06
CA ASN A 640 -12.13 -24.80 3.93
C ASN A 640 -11.66 -25.23 5.35
N LEU A 641 -12.11 -26.36 5.87
CA LEU A 641 -11.74 -26.83 7.23
C LEU A 641 -10.35 -27.45 7.28
N SER A 642 -10.06 -28.39 6.39
CA SER A 642 -8.84 -29.20 6.45
C SER A 642 -7.62 -28.50 5.85
N TYR A 643 -7.79 -27.58 4.90
CA TYR A 643 -6.67 -27.09 4.08
C TYR A 643 -6.50 -25.57 4.11
N SER A 644 -7.20 -24.87 5.02
CA SER A 644 -7.18 -23.40 5.15
C SER A 644 -7.43 -22.68 3.81
N THR A 645 -8.13 -23.31 2.87
CA THR A 645 -8.47 -22.71 1.59
C THR A 645 -9.53 -21.63 1.80
N PRO A 646 -9.49 -20.49 1.09
CA PRO A 646 -10.51 -19.45 1.24
C PRO A 646 -11.89 -20.00 0.85
N LEU A 647 -12.93 -19.53 1.53
CA LEU A 647 -14.30 -19.86 1.15
C LEU A 647 -14.60 -19.36 -0.28
N PRO A 648 -15.53 -20.02 -0.99
CA PRO A 648 -16.07 -19.53 -2.26
C PRO A 648 -16.51 -18.06 -2.21
N PRO A 649 -16.59 -17.38 -3.36
CA PRO A 649 -17.15 -16.04 -3.45
C PRO A 649 -18.52 -15.94 -2.74
N TRP A 650 -18.76 -14.81 -2.07
CA TRP A 650 -20.02 -14.50 -1.39
C TRP A 650 -20.41 -15.45 -0.25
N LEU A 651 -19.43 -16.13 0.37
CA LEU A 651 -19.64 -17.02 1.49
C LEU A 651 -18.73 -16.67 2.67
N THR A 652 -19.29 -16.70 3.88
CA THR A 652 -18.55 -16.70 5.16
C THR A 652 -18.86 -17.98 5.93
N ASP A 653 -18.17 -18.20 7.06
CA ASP A 653 -18.38 -19.39 7.89
C ASP A 653 -19.83 -19.57 8.39
N GLU A 654 -20.63 -18.50 8.45
CA GLU A 654 -22.01 -18.55 8.99
C GLU A 654 -23.08 -18.03 8.03
N TYR A 655 -22.71 -17.19 7.05
CA TYR A 655 -23.64 -16.52 6.16
C TYR A 655 -23.23 -16.64 4.69
N PHE A 656 -24.21 -16.95 3.86
CA PHE A 656 -24.19 -16.83 2.41
C PHE A 656 -24.78 -15.46 1.99
N PHE A 657 -24.17 -14.84 0.98
CA PHE A 657 -24.63 -13.60 0.38
C PHE A 657 -25.08 -13.85 -1.06
N PRO A 658 -26.31 -13.50 -1.45
CA PRO A 658 -26.75 -13.64 -2.83
C PRO A 658 -25.83 -12.86 -3.78
N LEU A 659 -25.35 -13.53 -4.83
CA LEU A 659 -24.33 -13.03 -5.77
C LEU A 659 -24.63 -11.60 -6.22
N VAL A 660 -23.71 -10.67 -5.95
CA VAL A 660 -23.82 -9.26 -6.35
C VAL A 660 -22.80 -8.95 -7.45
N ILE A 661 -23.25 -8.79 -8.68
CA ILE A 661 -22.39 -8.56 -9.84
C ILE A 661 -22.28 -7.06 -10.12
N SER A 662 -21.12 -6.61 -10.57
CA SER A 662 -20.98 -5.32 -11.23
C SER A 662 -20.17 -5.47 -12.50
N GLU A 663 -20.61 -4.87 -13.60
CA GLU A 663 -19.90 -4.87 -14.90
C GLU A 663 -18.49 -4.28 -14.80
N GLU A 664 -18.26 -3.38 -13.84
CA GLU A 664 -16.95 -2.76 -13.58
C GLU A 664 -16.01 -3.66 -12.74
N LEU A 665 -16.55 -4.60 -11.94
CA LEU A 665 -15.74 -5.53 -11.12
C LEU A 665 -14.97 -6.52 -12.00
N LEU A 666 -15.61 -7.00 -13.08
CA LEU A 666 -15.04 -7.92 -14.07
C LEU A 666 -13.84 -7.34 -14.84
N ASN A 667 -13.70 -6.00 -14.85
CA ASN A 667 -12.69 -5.29 -15.63
C ASN A 667 -11.53 -4.72 -14.78
N SER A 668 -11.68 -4.60 -13.46
CA SER A 668 -10.78 -3.81 -12.59
C SER A 668 -9.94 -4.67 -11.62
N GLY A 669 -9.79 -5.96 -11.91
CA GLY A 669 -9.25 -7.00 -11.03
C GLY A 669 -8.08 -6.57 -10.15
N SER A 670 -8.31 -6.58 -8.83
CA SER A 670 -7.39 -6.55 -7.67
C SER A 670 -7.78 -5.56 -6.57
N ASN A 671 -8.59 -4.54 -6.86
CA ASN A 671 -8.95 -3.52 -5.86
C ASN A 671 -10.10 -3.98 -4.95
N PRO A 672 -9.95 -3.90 -3.61
CA PRO A 672 -11.01 -4.29 -2.70
C PRO A 672 -12.19 -3.33 -2.82
N SER A 673 -13.39 -3.88 -2.72
CA SER A 673 -14.64 -3.14 -2.86
C SER A 673 -15.51 -3.38 -1.64
N THR A 674 -16.19 -2.34 -1.16
CA THR A 674 -17.12 -2.42 -0.03
C THR A 674 -18.55 -2.31 -0.54
N VAL A 675 -19.40 -3.25 -0.19
CA VAL A 675 -20.81 -3.29 -0.59
C VAL A 675 -21.69 -3.63 0.60
N ARG A 676 -22.83 -2.95 0.69
CA ARG A 676 -23.86 -3.29 1.68
C ARG A 676 -24.86 -4.26 1.08
N THR A 677 -25.02 -5.43 1.69
CA THR A 677 -25.93 -6.47 1.20
C THR A 677 -26.50 -7.31 2.33
N ARG A 678 -27.50 -8.13 2.01
CA ARG A 678 -28.17 -9.03 2.95
C ARG A 678 -27.53 -10.41 2.93
N GLY A 679 -27.21 -10.94 4.11
CA GLY A 679 -26.73 -12.30 4.30
C GLY A 679 -27.80 -13.22 4.85
N PHE A 680 -27.77 -14.49 4.43
CA PHE A 680 -28.63 -15.58 4.89
C PHE A 680 -27.79 -16.67 5.53
N GLY A 681 -28.18 -17.08 6.73
CA GLY A 681 -27.51 -18.11 7.50
C GLY A 681 -28.53 -18.92 8.28
N VAL A 682 -28.06 -19.67 9.27
CA VAL A 682 -28.93 -20.50 10.11
C VAL A 682 -28.56 -20.38 11.58
N ALA A 683 -29.56 -20.45 12.45
CA ALA A 683 -29.40 -20.53 13.89
C ALA A 683 -29.96 -21.89 14.37
N PRO A 684 -29.13 -22.95 14.45
CA PRO A 684 -29.52 -24.20 15.08
C PRO A 684 -29.66 -24.01 16.59
N SER A 685 -30.85 -24.31 17.13
CA SER A 685 -31.09 -24.40 18.57
C SER A 685 -31.03 -25.87 18.97
N CYS A 686 -29.90 -26.29 19.54
CA CYS A 686 -29.68 -27.68 19.95
C CYS A 686 -30.00 -27.88 21.44
N SER A 687 -30.79 -28.91 21.75
CA SER A 687 -31.10 -29.28 23.13
C SER A 687 -30.89 -30.77 23.39
N PRO A 688 -30.52 -31.17 24.64
CA PRO A 688 -30.33 -32.58 24.98
C PRO A 688 -31.59 -33.41 24.75
N LEU A 689 -31.43 -34.58 24.12
CA LEU A 689 -32.50 -35.55 23.94
C LEU A 689 -32.75 -36.34 25.22
N SER A 690 -34.01 -36.64 25.50
CA SER A 690 -34.38 -37.54 26.59
C SER A 690 -34.34 -38.99 26.12
N SER A 691 -33.75 -39.88 26.91
CA SER A 691 -33.80 -41.32 26.63
C SER A 691 -35.15 -41.88 27.12
N TYR A 692 -35.90 -42.55 26.24
CA TYR A 692 -37.07 -43.35 26.61
C TYR A 692 -36.63 -44.73 27.11
N ASN A 693 -35.65 -45.31 26.43
CA ASN A 693 -34.85 -46.46 26.85
C ASN A 693 -33.43 -46.30 26.26
N GLU A 694 -32.52 -47.23 26.55
CA GLU A 694 -31.12 -47.20 26.08
C GLU A 694 -30.99 -47.14 24.54
N SER A 695 -32.04 -47.48 23.77
CA SER A 695 -32.02 -47.53 22.30
C SER A 695 -32.89 -46.47 21.61
N ILE A 696 -33.63 -45.63 22.34
CA ILE A 696 -34.59 -44.66 21.78
C ILE A 696 -34.38 -43.31 22.43
N LEU A 697 -33.98 -42.34 21.61
CA LEU A 697 -33.85 -40.94 22.00
C LEU A 697 -35.06 -40.15 21.52
N VAL A 698 -35.56 -39.26 22.38
CA VAL A 698 -36.81 -38.54 22.19
C VAL A 698 -36.60 -37.05 22.38
N TRP A 699 -37.07 -36.29 21.38
CA TRP A 699 -37.23 -34.85 21.41
C TRP A 699 -38.71 -34.52 21.62
N ARG A 700 -38.97 -33.49 22.41
CA ARG A 700 -40.33 -32.97 22.63
C ARG A 700 -40.37 -31.52 22.20
N GLY A 701 -41.31 -31.20 21.32
CA GLY A 701 -41.58 -29.85 20.87
C GLY A 701 -43.06 -29.51 20.93
N GLU A 702 -43.36 -28.24 20.75
CA GLU A 702 -44.72 -27.77 20.54
C GLU A 702 -45.02 -27.75 19.03
N GLY A 703 -46.08 -28.46 18.63
CA GLY A 703 -46.58 -28.45 17.26
C GLY A 703 -47.39 -27.20 16.94
N ALA A 704 -47.81 -27.06 15.68
CA ALA A 704 -48.58 -25.90 15.19
C ALA A 704 -49.89 -25.66 15.96
N ASN A 705 -50.47 -26.71 16.56
CA ASN A 705 -51.73 -26.67 17.31
C ASN A 705 -51.55 -26.60 18.85
N GLN A 706 -50.34 -26.32 19.36
CA GLN A 706 -49.98 -26.40 20.80
C GLN A 706 -50.05 -27.82 21.39
N ASP A 707 -50.22 -28.84 20.55
CA ASP A 707 -50.07 -30.24 20.95
C ASP A 707 -48.58 -30.58 21.11
N SER A 708 -48.25 -31.41 22.09
CA SER A 708 -46.88 -31.88 22.30
C SER A 708 -46.52 -32.92 21.24
N VAL A 709 -45.66 -32.55 20.30
CA VAL A 709 -45.16 -33.47 19.27
C VAL A 709 -43.95 -34.22 19.83
N VAL A 710 -43.97 -35.53 19.66
CA VAL A 710 -42.91 -36.43 20.12
C VAL A 710 -42.17 -36.96 18.89
N CYS A 711 -40.94 -36.50 18.73
CA CYS A 711 -40.04 -36.97 17.69
C CYS A 711 -39.04 -37.94 18.31
N ASN A 712 -38.75 -39.05 17.65
CA ASN A 712 -37.78 -40.01 18.11
C ASN A 712 -36.73 -40.36 17.04
N THR A 713 -35.62 -40.90 17.52
CA THR A 713 -34.64 -41.60 16.70
C THR A 713 -34.29 -42.91 17.40
N THR A 714 -34.12 -43.96 16.62
CA THR A 714 -33.91 -45.32 17.11
C THR A 714 -32.50 -45.79 16.80
N ILE A 715 -31.81 -46.31 17.80
CA ILE A 715 -30.51 -46.95 17.65
C ILE A 715 -30.77 -48.42 17.28
N PRO A 716 -30.29 -48.90 16.13
CA PRO A 716 -30.51 -50.28 15.71
C PRO A 716 -29.74 -51.25 16.63
N ASN A 717 -30.30 -52.42 16.92
CA ASN A 717 -29.67 -53.41 17.81
C ASN A 717 -28.88 -54.51 17.05
N TYR A 718 -28.59 -54.35 15.76
CA TYR A 718 -27.95 -55.37 14.92
C TYR A 718 -26.66 -54.83 14.27
N PRO A 719 -25.48 -55.43 14.49
CA PRO A 719 -24.25 -55.05 13.79
C PRO A 719 -24.15 -55.73 12.41
N ARG A 720 -23.46 -55.10 11.43
CA ARG A 720 -23.15 -55.72 10.12
C ARG A 720 -22.02 -56.76 10.22
N GLU A 721 -21.05 -56.54 11.09
CA GLU A 721 -19.89 -57.43 11.29
C GLU A 721 -19.98 -58.18 12.63
N PHE A 722 -19.65 -59.47 12.59
CA PHE A 722 -19.75 -60.37 13.74
C PHE A 722 -18.53 -60.23 14.65
N GLY A 723 -18.66 -59.49 15.75
CA GLY A 723 -17.65 -59.43 16.82
C GLY A 723 -17.70 -60.64 17.76
N GLN A 724 -16.59 -60.94 18.45
CA GLN A 724 -16.60 -61.90 19.56
C GLN A 724 -17.50 -61.36 20.70
N THR A 725 -18.23 -62.26 21.37
CA THR A 725 -19.11 -61.90 22.50
C THR A 725 -18.33 -61.11 23.55
N GLY A 726 -18.85 -59.93 23.95
CA GLY A 726 -18.16 -59.02 24.87
C GLY A 726 -17.30 -57.93 24.23
N SER A 727 -17.22 -57.83 22.90
CA SER A 727 -16.54 -56.72 22.22
C SER A 727 -17.34 -55.42 22.37
N SER A 728 -16.65 -54.28 22.55
CA SER A 728 -17.24 -52.94 22.58
C SER A 728 -17.50 -52.42 21.16
N PHE A 729 -18.61 -51.71 21.00
CA PHE A 729 -19.00 -51.06 19.75
C PHE A 729 -19.43 -49.61 19.98
N ALA A 730 -19.18 -48.77 18.99
CA ALA A 730 -19.67 -47.39 18.90
C ALA A 730 -20.70 -47.24 17.76
N TYR A 731 -21.58 -46.26 17.91
CA TYR A 731 -22.61 -45.90 16.92
C TYR A 731 -22.92 -44.41 16.99
N GLU A 732 -22.84 -43.74 15.85
CA GLU A 732 -23.05 -42.31 15.68
C GLU A 732 -24.41 -42.06 15.01
N ILE A 733 -25.16 -41.12 15.55
CA ILE A 733 -26.49 -40.74 15.07
C ILE A 733 -26.34 -39.41 14.34
N VAL A 734 -26.63 -39.37 13.04
CA VAL A 734 -26.79 -38.12 12.27
C VAL A 734 -27.95 -38.29 11.29
N ALA A 735 -29.16 -37.97 11.74
CA ALA A 735 -30.37 -38.18 10.96
C ALA A 735 -31.50 -37.24 11.37
N PRO A 736 -32.40 -36.86 10.45
CA PRO A 736 -33.65 -36.21 10.82
C PRO A 736 -34.49 -37.15 11.70
N MET A 737 -35.20 -36.58 12.67
CA MET A 737 -36.03 -37.37 13.58
C MET A 737 -37.32 -37.85 12.90
N SER A 738 -37.90 -38.93 13.41
CA SER A 738 -39.17 -39.50 12.94
C SER A 738 -40.29 -39.25 13.95
N ALA A 739 -41.52 -39.11 13.47
CA ALA A 739 -42.69 -39.01 14.34
C ALA A 739 -43.16 -40.40 14.79
N THR A 740 -43.62 -40.51 16.05
CA THR A 740 -44.19 -41.76 16.59
C THR A 740 -45.62 -42.06 16.15
N ASP A 741 -46.39 -41.01 15.82
CA ASP A 741 -47.80 -41.11 15.41
C ASP A 741 -47.99 -40.64 13.96
N THR A 742 -48.94 -41.26 13.24
CA THR A 742 -49.15 -41.11 11.80
C THR A 742 -49.88 -39.82 11.37
N VAL A 743 -49.85 -38.76 12.18
CA VAL A 743 -50.46 -37.47 11.81
C VAL A 743 -49.49 -36.71 10.90
N VAL A 744 -49.96 -36.33 9.71
CA VAL A 744 -49.13 -35.79 8.61
C VAL A 744 -48.36 -34.52 9.04
N ASP A 745 -48.95 -33.67 9.89
CA ASP A 745 -48.33 -32.43 10.36
C ASP A 745 -47.19 -32.69 11.38
N ASP A 746 -47.31 -33.74 12.19
CA ASP A 746 -46.29 -34.14 13.18
C ASP A 746 -45.03 -34.71 12.50
N VAL A 747 -45.21 -35.40 11.36
CA VAL A 747 -44.12 -35.90 10.52
C VAL A 747 -43.28 -34.74 9.96
N GLY A 748 -43.92 -33.64 9.58
CA GLY A 748 -43.24 -32.45 9.06
C GLY A 748 -42.28 -31.82 10.09
N LEU A 749 -42.76 -31.60 11.31
CA LEU A 749 -41.96 -30.99 12.38
C LEU A 749 -40.75 -31.85 12.76
N CYS A 750 -40.89 -33.17 12.81
CA CYS A 750 -39.76 -34.05 13.19
C CYS A 750 -38.63 -34.05 12.15
N LEU A 751 -38.95 -33.88 10.86
CA LEU A 751 -37.95 -33.75 9.80
C LEU A 751 -37.16 -32.43 9.88
N GLU A 752 -37.70 -31.39 10.52
CA GLU A 752 -36.97 -30.15 10.80
C GLU A 752 -35.92 -30.31 11.89
N VAL A 753 -36.01 -31.34 12.73
CA VAL A 753 -35.06 -31.57 13.83
C VAL A 753 -34.01 -32.58 13.40
N LEU A 754 -32.74 -32.14 13.35
CA LEU A 754 -31.60 -33.03 13.14
C LEU A 754 -31.15 -33.62 14.48
N ALA A 755 -31.19 -34.95 14.62
CA ALA A 755 -30.60 -35.63 15.76
C ALA A 755 -29.11 -35.88 15.51
N VAL A 756 -28.29 -35.44 16.46
CA VAL A 756 -26.86 -35.73 16.51
C VAL A 756 -26.56 -36.41 17.84
N GLY A 757 -25.90 -37.57 17.84
CA GLY A 757 -25.63 -38.28 19.08
C GLY A 757 -24.67 -39.46 18.93
N TRP A 758 -24.37 -40.08 20.07
CA TRP A 758 -23.42 -41.17 20.21
C TRP A 758 -23.99 -42.24 21.12
N ALA A 759 -23.79 -43.49 20.74
CA ALA A 759 -24.14 -44.65 21.54
C ALA A 759 -22.95 -45.59 21.67
N ARG A 760 -22.92 -46.30 22.79
CA ARG A 760 -21.93 -47.33 23.12
C ARG A 760 -22.67 -48.62 23.42
N GLY A 761 -22.15 -49.73 22.90
CA GLY A 761 -22.79 -51.03 22.99
C GLY A 761 -21.80 -52.16 23.20
N ILE A 762 -22.30 -53.30 23.67
CA ILE A 762 -21.50 -54.52 23.86
C ILE A 762 -22.15 -55.67 23.08
N ALA A 763 -21.31 -56.50 22.45
CA ALA A 763 -21.74 -57.68 21.72
C ALA A 763 -22.52 -58.65 22.62
N GLY A 764 -23.81 -58.87 22.33
CA GLY A 764 -24.69 -59.81 23.02
C GLY A 764 -24.59 -61.25 22.51
N SER A 765 -25.33 -62.18 23.12
CA SER A 765 -25.21 -63.63 22.86
C SER A 765 -25.89 -64.13 21.56
N LYS A 766 -26.59 -63.26 20.81
CA LYS A 766 -27.40 -63.63 19.63
C LYS A 766 -27.43 -62.55 18.54
N THR A 767 -26.29 -62.30 17.88
CA THR A 767 -26.19 -61.37 16.72
C THR A 767 -26.74 -59.96 16.96
N ALA A 768 -26.77 -59.51 18.22
CA ALA A 768 -27.33 -58.23 18.62
C ALA A 768 -26.33 -57.47 19.49
N VAL A 769 -26.29 -56.15 19.35
CA VAL A 769 -25.56 -55.25 20.23
C VAL A 769 -26.53 -54.78 21.32
N ASN A 770 -26.13 -54.95 22.58
CA ASN A 770 -26.86 -54.35 23.70
C ASN A 770 -26.33 -52.94 23.89
N VAL A 771 -27.19 -51.93 23.72
CA VAL A 771 -26.83 -50.53 23.97
C VAL A 771 -26.62 -50.36 25.47
N VAL A 772 -25.47 -49.84 25.88
CA VAL A 772 -25.11 -49.62 27.28
C VAL A 772 -25.42 -48.19 27.69
N ASN A 773 -25.04 -47.24 26.83
CA ASN A 773 -25.27 -45.83 27.08
C ASN A 773 -25.46 -45.09 25.75
N SER A 774 -26.33 -44.10 25.74
CA SER A 774 -26.62 -43.28 24.57
C SER A 774 -26.85 -41.83 25.00
N THR A 775 -26.19 -40.90 24.33
CA THR A 775 -26.42 -39.47 24.52
C THR A 775 -26.61 -38.81 23.16
N GLY A 776 -27.39 -37.74 23.11
CA GLY A 776 -27.61 -37.01 21.88
C GLY A 776 -28.35 -35.71 22.09
N MET A 777 -28.39 -34.90 21.05
CA MET A 777 -29.05 -33.60 20.99
C MET A 777 -29.95 -33.52 19.75
N GLY A 778 -31.05 -32.79 19.87
CA GLY A 778 -31.93 -32.45 18.76
C GLY A 778 -31.73 -30.99 18.41
N CYS A 779 -31.26 -30.73 17.19
CA CYS A 779 -31.02 -29.39 16.68
C CYS A 779 -32.19 -28.96 15.81
N LYS A 780 -32.92 -27.93 16.26
CA LYS A 780 -33.96 -27.27 15.45
C LYS A 780 -33.40 -25.98 14.85
N PRO A 781 -33.04 -25.95 13.56
CA PRO A 781 -32.55 -24.77 12.87
C PRO A 781 -33.67 -23.79 12.54
N VAL A 782 -33.32 -22.51 12.52
CA VAL A 782 -34.16 -21.43 11.97
C VAL A 782 -33.28 -20.63 11.00
N ILE A 783 -33.77 -20.42 9.78
CA ILE A 783 -33.04 -19.61 8.79
C ILE A 783 -33.05 -18.16 9.29
N THR A 784 -31.88 -17.52 9.32
CA THR A 784 -31.73 -16.14 9.77
C THR A 784 -31.22 -15.24 8.66
N THR A 785 -31.60 -13.97 8.70
CA THR A 785 -31.15 -12.94 7.76
C THR A 785 -30.70 -11.70 8.51
N ARG A 786 -29.68 -11.02 7.99
CA ARG A 786 -29.16 -9.76 8.52
C ARG A 786 -28.50 -8.93 7.41
N GLU A 787 -28.42 -7.61 7.58
CA GLU A 787 -27.69 -6.73 6.67
C GLU A 787 -26.20 -6.69 7.06
N PHE A 788 -25.31 -6.62 6.07
CA PHE A 788 -23.86 -6.59 6.28
C PHE A 788 -23.20 -5.52 5.44
N GLU A 789 -22.13 -4.93 5.97
CA GLU A 789 -21.12 -4.21 5.20
C GLU A 789 -20.00 -5.19 4.87
N LEU A 790 -19.88 -5.55 3.59
CA LEU A 790 -18.93 -6.54 3.10
C LEU A 790 -17.77 -5.85 2.40
N VAL A 791 -16.55 -6.25 2.74
CA VAL A 791 -15.34 -5.95 1.97
C VAL A 791 -15.00 -7.19 1.15
N ILE A 792 -15.07 -7.07 -0.16
CA ILE A 792 -14.82 -8.13 -1.13
C ILE A 792 -13.57 -7.85 -1.96
N ASP A 793 -12.90 -8.90 -2.41
CA ASP A 793 -11.86 -8.81 -3.43
C ASP A 793 -12.44 -8.72 -4.86
N GLY A 794 -11.57 -8.66 -5.86
CA GLY A 794 -11.97 -8.61 -7.28
C GLY A 794 -12.72 -9.86 -7.76
N ASP A 795 -12.58 -10.99 -7.07
CA ASP A 795 -13.24 -12.27 -7.39
C ASP A 795 -14.55 -12.46 -6.60
N GLY A 796 -14.94 -11.48 -5.77
CA GLY A 796 -16.15 -11.53 -4.94
C GLY A 796 -16.01 -12.34 -3.65
N ARG A 797 -14.79 -12.67 -3.23
CA ARG A 797 -14.54 -13.33 -1.94
C ARG A 797 -14.60 -12.33 -0.81
N VAL A 798 -15.18 -12.77 0.30
CA VAL A 798 -15.36 -11.92 1.48
C VAL A 798 -14.05 -11.86 2.27
N ILE A 799 -13.41 -10.69 2.29
CA ILE A 799 -12.25 -10.38 3.12
C ILE A 799 -12.71 -10.06 4.54
N HIS A 800 -13.78 -9.26 4.64
CA HIS A 800 -14.36 -8.84 5.92
C HIS A 800 -15.87 -8.67 5.80
N ALA A 801 -16.60 -9.07 6.83
CA ALA A 801 -18.06 -8.90 6.91
C ALA A 801 -18.43 -8.31 8.27
N GLU A 802 -18.90 -7.06 8.26
CA GLU A 802 -19.41 -6.40 9.45
C GLU A 802 -20.94 -6.44 9.46
N ALA A 803 -21.50 -6.98 10.54
CA ALA A 803 -22.93 -7.24 10.62
C ALA A 803 -23.69 -6.00 11.15
N LEU A 804 -24.67 -5.52 10.39
CA LEU A 804 -25.47 -4.32 10.68
C LEU A 804 -26.81 -4.71 11.32
N GLY A 805 -27.13 -4.19 12.51
CA GLY A 805 -28.39 -4.47 13.23
C GLY A 805 -28.41 -5.82 13.95
N ASP A 806 -29.58 -6.37 14.28
CA ASP A 806 -29.69 -7.72 14.85
C ASP A 806 -30.17 -8.71 13.79
N ALA A 807 -29.87 -10.01 13.97
CA ALA A 807 -30.38 -11.05 13.08
C ALA A 807 -31.89 -11.28 13.31
N SER A 808 -32.64 -11.42 12.21
CA SER A 808 -34.06 -11.76 12.23
C SER A 808 -34.30 -13.11 11.56
N GLU A 809 -35.41 -13.76 11.88
CA GLU A 809 -35.86 -14.95 11.14
C GLU A 809 -36.12 -14.59 9.67
N ALA A 810 -35.58 -15.39 8.75
CA ALA A 810 -35.80 -15.25 7.33
C ALA A 810 -37.12 -15.94 6.95
N PHE A 811 -37.93 -15.28 6.12
CA PHE A 811 -39.21 -15.81 5.61
C PHE A 811 -40.22 -16.25 6.71
N PRO A 812 -40.49 -15.44 7.75
CA PRO A 812 -41.28 -15.85 8.92
C PRO A 812 -42.74 -16.22 8.63
N ASN A 813 -43.28 -15.81 7.49
CA ASN A 813 -44.66 -16.10 7.07
C ASN A 813 -44.75 -17.18 5.98
N SER A 814 -43.64 -17.88 5.70
CA SER A 814 -43.54 -18.84 4.60
C SER A 814 -43.31 -20.25 5.11
N THR A 815 -44.04 -21.23 4.55
CA THR A 815 -43.75 -22.66 4.77
C THR A 815 -42.46 -23.10 4.09
N PHE A 816 -41.93 -22.33 3.13
CA PHE A 816 -40.71 -22.70 2.40
C PHE A 816 -39.47 -22.78 3.30
N ALA A 817 -39.37 -21.96 4.35
CA ALA A 817 -38.23 -22.03 5.26
C ALA A 817 -38.13 -23.41 5.95
N ALA A 818 -39.28 -23.92 6.39
CA ALA A 818 -39.37 -25.27 6.97
C ALA A 818 -39.07 -26.35 5.93
N GLU A 819 -39.60 -26.24 4.71
CA GLU A 819 -39.33 -27.22 3.64
C GLU A 819 -37.85 -27.25 3.23
N VAL A 820 -37.19 -26.09 3.11
CA VAL A 820 -35.74 -26.00 2.84
C VAL A 820 -34.93 -26.66 3.95
N ILE A 821 -35.30 -26.45 5.22
CA ILE A 821 -34.66 -27.12 6.35
C ILE A 821 -34.85 -28.64 6.27
N LYS A 822 -36.05 -29.13 5.92
CA LYS A 822 -36.32 -30.56 5.80
C LYS A 822 -35.46 -31.18 4.69
N GLU A 823 -35.40 -30.55 3.52
CA GLU A 823 -34.55 -31.02 2.41
C GLU A 823 -33.07 -31.00 2.81
N ALA A 824 -32.60 -29.93 3.47
CA ALA A 824 -31.23 -29.86 3.98
C ALA A 824 -30.93 -30.98 4.98
N ASN A 825 -31.78 -31.19 6.00
CA ASN A 825 -31.60 -32.25 6.99
C ASN A 825 -31.66 -33.65 6.38
N GLN A 826 -32.51 -33.87 5.36
CA GLN A 826 -32.55 -35.13 4.63
C GLN A 826 -31.25 -35.39 3.86
N ARG A 827 -30.58 -34.35 3.34
CA ARG A 827 -29.25 -34.47 2.72
C ARG A 827 -28.12 -34.52 3.72
N PHE A 828 -28.34 -33.98 4.91
CA PHE A 828 -27.40 -34.09 6.02
C PHE A 828 -27.46 -35.47 6.70
N ARG A 829 -28.46 -36.30 6.37
CA ARG A 829 -28.53 -37.69 6.81
C ARG A 829 -27.39 -38.49 6.20
N TYR A 830 -26.67 -39.22 7.05
CA TYR A 830 -25.72 -40.23 6.60
C TYR A 830 -26.44 -41.56 6.30
N SER A 831 -26.23 -42.19 5.14
CA SER A 831 -26.99 -43.38 4.70
C SER A 831 -26.17 -44.64 4.42
N SER A 832 -24.83 -44.57 4.29
CA SER A 832 -24.12 -45.70 3.69
C SER A 832 -23.89 -46.87 4.65
N GLN A 833 -23.70 -46.64 5.96
CA GLN A 833 -23.58 -47.70 6.98
C GLN A 833 -23.98 -47.20 8.38
N GLU A 834 -25.30 -47.12 8.68
CA GLU A 834 -25.84 -47.02 10.05
C GLU A 834 -25.54 -48.33 10.83
N THR A 835 -24.26 -48.61 11.08
CA THR A 835 -23.83 -49.89 11.63
C THR A 835 -22.80 -49.68 12.71
N TRP A 836 -23.01 -50.38 13.82
CA TRP A 836 -22.03 -50.50 14.89
C TRP A 836 -20.64 -50.84 14.37
N HIS A 837 -19.64 -50.08 14.79
CA HIS A 837 -18.24 -50.32 14.46
C HIS A 837 -17.41 -50.50 15.73
N ASN A 838 -16.25 -51.16 15.60
CA ASN A 838 -15.35 -51.51 16.70
C ASN A 838 -13.95 -50.91 16.55
N ASP A 839 -13.83 -49.91 15.68
CA ASP A 839 -12.62 -49.15 15.39
C ASP A 839 -12.79 -47.69 15.84
N THR A 840 -11.75 -46.88 15.67
CA THR A 840 -11.76 -45.45 15.99
C THR A 840 -11.86 -44.59 14.73
N ILE A 841 -12.53 -45.08 13.69
CA ILE A 841 -12.61 -44.42 12.39
C ILE A 841 -13.90 -43.61 12.32
N THR A 842 -13.79 -42.35 11.90
CA THR A 842 -14.96 -41.50 11.65
C THR A 842 -15.65 -41.91 10.35
N ASN A 843 -16.83 -42.50 10.48
CA ASN A 843 -17.63 -42.94 9.34
C ASN A 843 -18.74 -41.95 8.97
N ASP A 844 -18.86 -40.81 9.63
CA ASP A 844 -19.85 -39.78 9.29
C ASP A 844 -19.23 -38.38 9.17
N TRP A 845 -19.92 -37.50 8.45
CA TRP A 845 -19.41 -36.17 8.12
C TRP A 845 -19.29 -35.24 9.34
N ILE A 846 -20.19 -35.36 10.33
CA ILE A 846 -20.22 -34.42 11.45
C ILE A 846 -19.08 -34.72 12.42
N ASN A 847 -18.86 -35.99 12.75
CA ASN A 847 -17.76 -36.40 13.60
C ASN A 847 -16.41 -36.17 12.92
N TYR A 848 -16.32 -36.34 11.60
CA TYR A 848 -15.11 -35.98 10.87
C TYR A 848 -14.82 -34.48 10.93
N PHE A 849 -15.81 -33.61 10.66
CA PHE A 849 -15.61 -32.17 10.76
C PHE A 849 -15.31 -31.72 12.20
N LEU A 850 -15.93 -32.34 13.21
CA LEU A 850 -15.63 -32.09 14.61
C LEU A 850 -14.18 -32.45 14.95
N GLN A 851 -13.68 -33.58 14.44
CA GLN A 851 -12.28 -34.00 14.61
C GLN A 851 -11.32 -32.98 13.96
N THR A 852 -11.62 -32.51 12.74
CA THR A 852 -10.83 -31.49 12.04
C THR A 852 -10.87 -30.12 12.74
N MET A 853 -11.97 -29.76 13.41
CA MET A 853 -12.20 -28.48 14.08
C MET A 853 -11.74 -28.42 15.54
N ASP A 854 -10.57 -28.99 15.86
CA ASP A 854 -9.94 -28.87 17.19
C ASP A 854 -10.46 -29.88 18.23
N VAL A 855 -10.67 -31.13 17.80
CA VAL A 855 -10.97 -32.27 18.68
C VAL A 855 -10.11 -33.47 18.26
N ASP A 856 -8.84 -33.50 18.71
CA ASP A 856 -8.07 -34.76 18.78
C ASP A 856 -8.62 -35.70 19.88
N ASP A 857 -9.95 -35.72 20.06
CA ASP A 857 -10.63 -36.56 21.02
C ASP A 857 -11.19 -37.77 20.30
N LEU A 858 -10.39 -38.84 20.29
CA LEU A 858 -10.80 -40.15 19.80
C LEU A 858 -12.08 -40.63 20.49
N ALA A 859 -12.48 -40.05 21.64
CA ALA A 859 -13.73 -40.36 22.34
C ALA A 859 -15.01 -40.13 21.51
N LEU A 860 -14.97 -39.36 20.41
CA LEU A 860 -16.09 -39.22 19.48
C LEU A 860 -16.56 -40.58 18.97
N VAL A 861 -15.62 -41.41 18.51
CA VAL A 861 -15.89 -42.67 17.81
C VAL A 861 -15.31 -43.89 18.53
N ASP A 862 -14.48 -43.71 19.58
CA ASP A 862 -13.87 -44.82 20.31
C ASP A 862 -14.93 -45.67 21.06
N PRO A 863 -15.08 -46.96 20.73
CA PRO A 863 -15.99 -47.88 21.40
C PRO A 863 -15.72 -48.07 22.90
N SER A 864 -14.48 -47.82 23.34
CA SER A 864 -14.04 -47.99 24.73
C SER A 864 -14.13 -46.72 25.56
N ALA A 865 -14.34 -45.56 24.92
CA ALA A 865 -14.48 -44.28 25.60
C ALA A 865 -15.90 -44.09 26.18
N GLU A 866 -15.98 -43.28 27.23
CA GLU A 866 -17.28 -42.83 27.75
C GLU A 866 -17.95 -41.86 26.76
N VAL A 867 -19.29 -41.81 26.81
CA VAL A 867 -20.07 -40.88 25.99
C VAL A 867 -19.78 -39.43 26.40
N LEU A 868 -19.69 -38.55 25.41
CA LEU A 868 -19.30 -37.15 25.56
C LEU A 868 -20.32 -36.30 26.34
N ASP A 869 -19.84 -35.25 27.02
CA ASP A 869 -20.71 -34.24 27.64
C ASP A 869 -21.36 -33.34 26.56
N LEU A 870 -22.69 -33.34 26.54
CA LEU A 870 -23.47 -32.54 25.60
C LEU A 870 -23.24 -31.04 25.76
N ARG A 871 -22.84 -30.55 26.95
CA ARG A 871 -22.57 -29.12 27.17
C ARG A 871 -21.40 -28.62 26.34
N ASP A 872 -20.39 -29.46 26.17
CA ASP A 872 -19.19 -29.14 25.39
C ASP A 872 -19.42 -29.38 23.89
N MET A 873 -20.29 -30.34 23.54
CA MET A 873 -20.56 -30.73 22.16
C MET A 873 -21.58 -29.84 21.43
N ILE A 874 -22.61 -29.34 22.12
CA ILE A 874 -23.63 -28.44 21.53
C ILE A 874 -23.01 -27.28 20.74
N PRO A 875 -22.14 -26.42 21.31
CA PRO A 875 -21.61 -25.27 20.58
C PRO A 875 -20.72 -25.67 19.38
N LYS A 876 -20.10 -26.86 19.42
CA LYS A 876 -19.28 -27.37 18.32
C LYS A 876 -20.16 -27.89 17.18
N VAL A 877 -21.19 -28.65 17.49
CA VAL A 877 -22.19 -29.16 16.53
C VAL A 877 -22.93 -27.99 15.87
N GLU A 878 -23.34 -26.98 16.63
CA GLU A 878 -23.98 -25.77 16.09
C GLU A 878 -23.08 -25.05 15.08
N ARG A 879 -21.78 -24.92 15.37
CA ARG A 879 -20.80 -24.29 14.46
C ARG A 879 -20.64 -25.09 13.16
N VAL A 880 -20.51 -26.41 13.25
CA VAL A 880 -20.40 -27.30 12.08
C VAL A 880 -21.66 -27.23 11.21
N TYR A 881 -22.84 -27.25 11.85
CA TYR A 881 -24.13 -27.13 11.15
C TYR A 881 -24.25 -25.80 10.42
N LYS A 882 -23.93 -24.67 11.08
CA LYS A 882 -23.96 -23.33 10.48
C LYS A 882 -23.13 -23.26 9.20
N ARG A 883 -21.88 -23.72 9.27
CA ARG A 883 -20.93 -23.67 8.15
C ARG A 883 -21.37 -24.55 6.99
N THR A 884 -21.81 -25.77 7.29
CA THR A 884 -22.31 -26.71 6.27
C THR A 884 -23.59 -26.20 5.60
N PHE A 885 -24.49 -25.59 6.36
CA PHE A 885 -25.73 -25.01 5.83
C PHE A 885 -25.49 -23.75 5.01
N ALA A 886 -24.56 -22.87 5.41
CA ALA A 886 -24.18 -21.71 4.62
C ALA A 886 -23.57 -22.15 3.27
N ALA A 887 -22.72 -23.18 3.27
CA ALA A 887 -22.20 -23.79 2.05
C ALA A 887 -23.32 -24.38 1.17
N PHE A 888 -24.28 -25.09 1.77
CA PHE A 888 -25.45 -25.62 1.07
C PHE A 888 -26.24 -24.52 0.35
N LEU A 889 -26.56 -23.41 1.02
CA LEU A 889 -27.24 -22.26 0.40
C LEU A 889 -26.43 -21.64 -0.75
N SER A 890 -25.11 -21.54 -0.60
CA SER A 890 -24.24 -20.94 -1.62
C SER A 890 -24.19 -21.74 -2.93
N LEU A 891 -24.43 -23.04 -2.84
CA LEU A 891 -24.38 -23.96 -3.97
C LEU A 891 -25.73 -24.14 -4.66
N THR A 892 -26.81 -23.65 -4.06
CA THR A 892 -28.16 -23.71 -4.61
C THR A 892 -28.80 -22.31 -4.72
N PRO A 893 -28.16 -21.36 -5.43
CA PRO A 893 -28.70 -20.01 -5.55
C PRO A 893 -30.04 -19.96 -6.30
N GLU A 894 -30.40 -21.01 -7.07
CA GLU A 894 -31.69 -21.16 -7.74
C GLU A 894 -32.88 -21.21 -6.79
N LEU A 895 -32.63 -21.44 -5.50
CA LEU A 895 -33.64 -21.33 -4.45
C LEU A 895 -34.27 -19.92 -4.37
N PHE A 896 -33.51 -18.90 -4.75
CA PHE A 896 -33.92 -17.51 -4.71
C PHE A 896 -34.40 -17.04 -6.09
N SER A 897 -35.41 -16.17 -6.13
CA SER A 897 -35.88 -15.56 -7.37
C SER A 897 -34.77 -14.75 -8.04
N LYS A 898 -34.54 -14.93 -9.35
CA LYS A 898 -33.57 -14.11 -10.10
C LYS A 898 -34.18 -12.73 -10.38
N TYR A 899 -33.39 -11.67 -10.27
CA TYR A 899 -33.82 -10.35 -10.76
C TYR A 899 -33.80 -10.30 -12.29
N ASP A 900 -34.78 -9.61 -12.88
CA ASP A 900 -34.76 -9.23 -14.30
C ASP A 900 -33.64 -8.19 -14.55
N GLU A 901 -33.29 -7.90 -15.82
CA GLU A 901 -32.19 -6.98 -16.19
C GLU A 901 -32.30 -5.57 -15.56
N ASP A 902 -33.50 -5.18 -15.11
CA ASP A 902 -33.82 -3.93 -14.39
C ASP A 902 -33.85 -4.06 -12.85
N GLY A 903 -33.10 -5.00 -12.27
CA GLY A 903 -33.00 -5.22 -10.82
C GLY A 903 -32.51 -4.01 -10.01
N PRO A 904 -32.70 -4.01 -8.67
CA PRO A 904 -32.33 -2.90 -7.80
C PRO A 904 -30.81 -2.69 -7.77
N THR A 905 -30.35 -1.44 -7.87
CA THR A 905 -28.93 -1.11 -7.74
C THR A 905 -28.56 -0.86 -6.28
N LEU A 906 -27.52 -1.54 -5.80
CA LEU A 906 -26.87 -1.30 -4.52
C LEU A 906 -25.72 -0.30 -4.71
N THR A 907 -25.58 0.64 -3.80
CA THR A 907 -24.44 1.56 -3.78
C THR A 907 -23.33 0.97 -2.92
N GLY A 908 -22.16 0.78 -3.50
CA GLY A 908 -20.94 0.43 -2.79
C GLY A 908 -19.80 1.38 -3.12
N VAL A 909 -18.61 1.09 -2.62
CA VAL A 909 -17.40 1.86 -2.89
C VAL A 909 -16.28 0.92 -3.33
N GLN A 910 -15.47 1.35 -4.29
CA GLN A 910 -14.24 0.66 -4.66
C GLN A 910 -13.05 1.48 -4.17
N ALA A 911 -12.14 0.84 -3.45
CA ALA A 911 -10.92 1.48 -2.99
C ALA A 911 -9.89 1.50 -4.13
N ILE A 912 -9.66 2.68 -4.73
CA ILE A 912 -8.70 2.86 -5.83
C ILE A 912 -7.46 3.58 -5.29
N SER A 913 -6.28 3.07 -5.64
CA SER A 913 -5.01 3.74 -5.30
C SER A 913 -4.78 4.97 -6.20
N GLU A 914 -4.82 6.18 -5.63
CA GLU A 914 -4.42 7.43 -6.29
C GLU A 914 -3.20 8.05 -5.62
N THR A 915 -2.28 8.61 -6.40
CA THR A 915 -1.15 9.39 -5.86
C THR A 915 -1.61 10.76 -5.36
N ARG A 916 -1.30 11.07 -4.10
CA ARG A 916 -1.66 12.34 -3.44
C ARG A 916 -0.42 13.07 -2.92
N LEU A 917 -0.56 14.38 -2.77
CA LEU A 917 0.48 15.28 -2.28
C LEU A 917 0.35 15.55 -0.78
N PHE A 918 1.46 15.44 -0.07
CA PHE A 918 1.57 15.67 1.36
C PHE A 918 2.60 16.73 1.67
N MET A 919 2.30 17.64 2.60
CA MET A 919 3.29 18.63 3.04
C MET A 919 4.08 18.10 4.23
N SER A 920 5.39 17.88 4.03
CA SER A 920 6.30 17.41 5.08
C SER A 920 6.24 18.32 6.31
N GLN A 921 5.90 17.76 7.46
CA GLN A 921 5.69 18.52 8.69
C GLN A 921 6.95 19.25 9.13
N ILE A 922 8.12 18.62 9.00
CA ILE A 922 9.41 19.20 9.36
C ILE A 922 9.75 20.35 8.41
N ALA A 923 9.62 20.14 7.10
CA ALA A 923 9.90 21.15 6.09
C ALA A 923 8.96 22.36 6.19
N PHE A 924 7.67 22.12 6.50
CA PHE A 924 6.67 23.15 6.73
C PHE A 924 7.02 24.02 7.94
N ILE A 925 7.36 23.42 9.09
CA ILE A 925 7.73 24.16 10.31
C ILE A 925 8.95 25.05 10.06
N ILE A 926 9.99 24.50 9.41
CA ILE A 926 11.20 25.25 9.08
C ILE A 926 10.87 26.44 8.18
N THR A 927 10.15 26.18 7.09
CA THR A 927 9.74 27.19 6.09
C THR A 927 8.92 28.31 6.73
N MET A 928 7.89 27.96 7.49
CA MET A 928 7.00 28.92 8.16
C MET A 928 7.74 29.76 9.20
N THR A 929 8.63 29.15 9.98
CA THR A 929 9.43 29.85 10.99
C THR A 929 10.35 30.87 10.32
N VAL A 930 11.06 30.48 9.26
CA VAL A 930 11.97 31.38 8.55
C VAL A 930 11.20 32.50 7.84
N LEU A 931 10.08 32.21 7.17
CA LEU A 931 9.23 33.23 6.55
C LEU A 931 8.67 34.21 7.57
N ALA A 932 8.26 33.75 8.76
CA ALA A 932 7.80 34.62 9.84
C ALA A 932 8.90 35.56 10.33
N ILE A 933 10.12 35.05 10.53
CA ILE A 933 11.29 35.88 10.89
C ILE A 933 11.58 36.91 9.79
N ASN A 934 11.53 36.52 8.51
CA ASN A 934 11.71 37.43 7.37
C ASN A 934 10.64 38.53 7.35
N LEU A 935 9.37 38.17 7.56
CA LEU A 935 8.25 39.11 7.60
C LEU A 935 8.42 40.12 8.75
N VAL A 936 8.69 39.65 9.96
CA VAL A 936 8.93 40.51 11.14
C VAL A 936 10.11 41.44 10.89
N THR A 937 11.20 40.93 10.31
CA THR A 937 12.39 41.72 9.99
C THR A 937 12.08 42.81 8.96
N ALA A 938 11.34 42.49 7.91
CA ALA A 938 10.92 43.47 6.90
C ALA A 938 10.06 44.56 7.54
N ILE A 939 9.05 44.18 8.33
CA ILE A 939 8.18 45.12 9.05
C ILE A 939 9.01 46.05 9.94
N LEU A 940 9.96 45.52 10.72
CA LEU A 940 10.80 46.31 11.63
C LEU A 940 11.68 47.33 10.89
N ILE A 941 12.25 46.97 9.74
CA ILE A 941 13.10 47.89 8.95
C ILE A 941 12.26 49.05 8.42
N TYR A 942 11.10 48.77 7.86
CA TYR A 942 10.25 49.80 7.24
C TYR A 942 9.46 50.61 8.26
N TRP A 943 9.01 50.00 9.37
CA TRP A 943 8.30 50.69 10.45
C TRP A 943 9.21 51.63 11.23
N ARG A 944 10.45 51.21 11.54
CA ARG A 944 11.38 52.02 12.34
C ARG A 944 11.93 53.23 11.58
N GLY A 945 11.65 53.33 10.27
CA GLY A 945 12.01 54.43 9.40
C GLY A 945 13.52 54.55 9.20
N ASN A 946 14.01 54.24 8.01
CA ASN A 946 15.41 54.50 7.68
C ASN A 946 15.66 56.01 7.64
N ILE A 947 16.50 56.49 8.55
CA ILE A 947 16.86 57.90 8.65
C ILE A 947 17.81 58.21 7.50
N VAL A 948 17.28 58.77 6.41
CA VAL A 948 18.09 59.23 5.28
C VAL A 948 18.36 60.71 5.44
N PHE A 949 19.60 61.04 5.79
CA PHE A 949 20.06 62.41 6.04
C PHE A 949 21.31 62.79 5.25
N LEU A 950 21.93 61.84 4.55
CA LEU A 950 23.17 62.06 3.80
C LEU A 950 22.87 62.63 2.40
N PRO A 951 23.67 63.60 1.90
CA PRO A 951 23.58 64.06 0.51
C PRO A 951 23.80 62.97 -0.55
N ARG A 952 24.59 61.95 -0.22
CA ARG A 952 24.95 60.82 -1.08
C ARG A 952 25.24 59.59 -0.21
N MET A 953 25.16 58.40 -0.79
CA MET A 953 25.49 57.18 -0.05
C MET A 953 27.02 57.08 0.15
N PRO A 954 27.51 56.54 1.28
CA PRO A 954 28.94 56.31 1.52
C PRO A 954 29.40 55.00 0.82
N SER A 955 29.00 54.80 -0.44
CA SER A 955 29.29 53.60 -1.25
C SER A 955 30.70 53.64 -1.86
N THR A 956 31.29 54.82 -2.01
CA THR A 956 32.61 55.04 -2.60
C THR A 956 33.55 55.74 -1.61
N ILE A 957 34.86 55.52 -1.78
CA ILE A 957 35.88 56.19 -0.97
C ILE A 957 35.71 57.72 -1.10
N GLY A 958 35.62 58.26 -2.32
CA GLY A 958 35.45 59.69 -2.57
C GLY A 958 34.22 60.31 -1.87
N SER A 959 33.14 59.53 -1.71
CA SER A 959 31.97 59.98 -0.95
C SER A 959 32.30 60.24 0.53
N ILE A 960 33.02 59.31 1.16
CA ILE A 960 33.49 59.39 2.55
C ILE A 960 34.53 60.51 2.70
N LEU A 961 35.46 60.66 1.74
CA LEU A 961 36.48 61.71 1.74
C LEU A 961 35.84 63.10 1.70
N GLY A 962 34.84 63.31 0.85
CA GLY A 962 34.12 64.59 0.79
C GLY A 962 33.34 64.93 2.07
N TYR A 963 33.04 63.96 2.95
CA TYR A 963 32.45 64.23 4.27
C TYR A 963 33.49 64.54 5.37
N THR A 964 34.77 64.40 5.06
CA THR A 964 35.83 64.49 6.07
C THR A 964 36.95 65.47 5.71
N ALA A 965 37.11 65.83 4.44
CA ALA A 965 38.24 66.63 3.95
C ALA A 965 38.39 68.00 4.63
N ALA A 966 37.29 68.72 4.90
CA ALA A 966 37.32 70.03 5.57
C ALA A 966 37.36 69.94 7.12
N SER A 967 37.36 68.72 7.67
CA SER A 967 37.22 68.47 9.11
C SER A 967 38.53 68.67 9.87
N ARG A 968 38.42 69.07 11.14
CA ARG A 968 39.58 69.14 12.06
C ARG A 968 40.21 67.77 12.29
N ILE A 969 39.43 66.69 12.13
CA ILE A 969 39.93 65.32 12.24
C ILE A 969 40.92 64.99 11.12
N ALA A 970 40.81 65.65 9.95
CA ALA A 970 41.68 65.42 8.80
C ALA A 970 43.03 66.18 8.88
N THR A 971 43.29 66.98 9.92
CA THR A 971 44.57 67.66 10.12
C THR A 971 45.59 66.78 10.85
N GLU A 972 46.88 67.05 10.66
CA GLU A 972 47.97 66.33 11.33
C GLU A 972 48.03 66.66 12.84
N ASP A 973 47.79 67.93 13.19
CA ASP A 973 47.88 68.45 14.57
C ASP A 973 46.90 67.79 15.55
N PHE A 974 45.77 67.28 15.06
CA PHE A 974 44.74 66.66 15.89
C PHE A 974 45.27 65.46 16.71
N MET A 975 46.21 64.68 16.16
CA MET A 975 46.83 63.55 16.87
C MET A 975 47.93 63.99 17.85
N GLY A 976 48.65 65.08 17.53
CA GLY A 976 49.75 65.59 18.36
C GLY A 976 49.27 66.09 19.72
N CYS A 977 48.10 66.76 19.75
CA CYS A 977 47.49 67.29 20.97
C CYS A 977 46.87 66.19 21.86
N HIS A 978 46.27 65.15 21.28
CA HIS A 978 45.61 64.09 22.04
C HIS A 978 46.51 62.94 22.50
N ARG A 979 47.72 62.78 21.92
CA ARG A 979 48.70 61.79 22.41
C ARG A 979 49.31 62.17 23.77
N LYS A 980 49.22 63.45 24.18
CA LYS A 980 49.80 63.99 25.43
C LYS A 980 48.80 64.13 26.59
N GLN A 981 47.50 63.96 26.37
CA GLN A 981 46.47 64.08 27.41
C GLN A 981 45.76 62.73 27.63
N GLU A 982 45.87 62.19 28.84
CA GLU A 982 45.15 60.98 29.33
C GLU A 982 43.63 61.21 29.56
N VAL A 983 43.07 62.26 28.96
CA VAL A 983 41.68 62.70 29.15
C VAL A 983 40.77 62.05 28.10
N GLU A 984 39.54 61.68 28.52
CA GLU A 984 38.45 61.05 27.74
C GLU A 984 38.65 60.95 26.22
N LYS A 985 38.58 59.71 25.68
CA LYS A 985 38.61 59.46 24.23
C LYS A 985 37.63 60.37 23.47
N PRO A 986 38.06 61.03 22.38
CA PRO A 986 37.22 61.99 21.65
C PRO A 986 35.94 61.31 21.13
N LYS A 987 34.84 62.07 21.17
CA LYS A 987 33.54 61.65 20.66
C LYS A 987 33.26 62.39 19.35
N PHE A 988 32.62 61.70 18.41
CA PHE A 988 32.44 62.16 17.04
C PHE A 988 30.95 62.34 16.71
N GLY A 989 30.66 63.24 15.77
CA GLY A 989 29.32 63.48 15.27
C GLY A 989 29.29 63.79 13.77
N PHE A 990 28.16 63.51 13.12
CA PHE A 990 27.89 63.93 11.74
C PHE A 990 26.91 65.12 11.73
N GLY A 991 27.28 66.19 11.04
CA GLY A 991 26.45 67.39 10.97
C GLY A 991 27.19 68.59 10.39
N ARG A 992 26.67 69.79 10.68
CA ARG A 992 27.26 71.05 10.25
C ARG A 992 28.35 71.50 11.22
N TYR A 993 29.50 71.86 10.69
CA TYR A 993 30.65 72.37 11.46
C TYR A 993 31.33 73.51 10.69
N ILE A 994 32.28 74.18 11.35
CA ILE A 994 33.13 75.18 10.70
C ILE A 994 34.49 74.52 10.42
N GLY A 995 34.82 74.38 9.13
CA GLY A 995 36.03 73.71 8.67
C GLY A 995 37.29 74.50 8.95
N THR A 996 38.44 73.91 8.63
CA THR A 996 39.77 74.55 8.77
C THR A 996 39.94 75.79 7.89
N ASP A 997 39.13 75.91 6.85
CA ASP A 997 39.07 77.06 5.94
C ASP A 997 38.17 78.21 6.44
N GLY A 998 37.55 78.05 7.61
CA GLY A 998 36.64 79.03 8.21
C GLY A 998 35.23 79.05 7.62
N LYS A 999 34.89 78.15 6.69
CA LYS A 999 33.56 78.05 6.06
C LYS A 999 32.69 76.99 6.73
N ALA A 1000 31.38 77.06 6.46
CA ALA A 1000 30.42 76.11 6.98
C ALA A 1000 30.39 74.87 6.08
N HIS A 1001 30.64 73.70 6.68
CA HIS A 1001 30.70 72.41 6.00
C HIS A 1001 29.72 71.41 6.59
N LEU A 1002 29.43 70.34 5.85
CA LEU A 1002 28.63 69.19 6.25
C LEU A 1002 29.47 67.92 6.28
N GLY A 1003 29.55 67.23 7.41
CA GLY A 1003 30.38 66.03 7.50
C GLY A 1003 30.65 65.57 8.91
N ILE A 1004 31.74 64.83 9.09
CA ILE A 1004 32.15 64.25 10.37
C ILE A 1004 33.20 65.16 11.03
N ASP A 1005 32.93 65.63 12.25
CA ASP A 1005 33.91 66.37 13.06
C ASP A 1005 33.74 66.02 14.57
N VAL A 1006 34.59 66.58 15.43
CA VAL A 1006 34.67 66.28 16.86
C VAL A 1006 33.57 67.01 17.66
N ASP A 1007 32.91 66.32 18.59
CA ASP A 1007 31.94 66.94 19.52
C ASP A 1007 32.69 67.83 20.54
N PRO A 1008 32.23 69.06 20.86
CA PRO A 1008 30.93 69.68 20.56
C PRO A 1008 30.88 70.58 19.31
N TYR A 1009 31.87 70.51 18.40
CA TYR A 1009 31.99 71.42 17.25
C TYR A 1009 31.04 71.08 16.07
N VAL A 1010 30.21 70.04 16.22
CA VAL A 1010 29.23 69.58 15.22
C VAL A 1010 27.80 69.83 15.68
N VAL A 1011 26.99 70.44 14.82
CA VAL A 1011 25.54 70.59 15.01
C VAL A 1011 24.80 69.63 14.09
N PRO A 1012 23.86 68.79 14.57
CA PRO A 1012 23.21 67.79 13.75
C PRO A 1012 22.24 68.44 12.76
N VAL A 1013 21.98 67.79 11.63
CA VAL A 1013 21.02 68.31 10.64
C VAL A 1013 19.58 68.04 11.12
N SER A 1014 18.61 68.91 10.85
CA SER A 1014 17.21 68.68 11.25
C SER A 1014 16.46 67.88 10.17
N LEU A 1015 15.96 66.69 10.52
CA LEU A 1015 15.18 65.85 9.60
C LEU A 1015 13.87 66.51 9.15
N LYS A 1016 13.24 67.30 10.03
CA LYS A 1016 12.01 68.04 9.71
C LYS A 1016 12.28 69.16 8.71
N ALA A 1017 13.43 69.81 8.79
CA ALA A 1017 13.86 70.86 7.86
C ALA A 1017 14.23 70.26 6.49
N LEU A 1018 15.00 69.16 6.48
CA LEU A 1018 15.35 68.40 5.27
C LEU A 1018 14.12 67.91 4.50
N LYS A 1019 13.10 67.37 5.19
CA LYS A 1019 11.84 66.92 4.55
C LYS A 1019 11.03 68.05 3.92
N ARG A 1020 11.20 69.30 4.38
CA ARG A 1020 10.54 70.50 3.83
C ARG A 1020 11.35 71.18 2.73
N GLY A 1021 12.51 70.63 2.36
CA GLY A 1021 13.45 71.28 1.44
C GLY A 1021 14.15 72.51 2.03
N ASP A 1022 14.01 72.77 3.34
CA ASP A 1022 14.72 73.89 3.97
C ASP A 1022 16.06 73.40 4.52
N THR A 1023 17.10 73.75 3.79
CA THR A 1023 18.45 73.31 4.05
C THR A 1023 19.35 74.46 4.50
N ARG A 1024 18.82 75.66 4.74
CA ARG A 1024 19.63 76.76 5.28
C ARG A 1024 20.05 76.46 6.71
N ALA A 1025 21.24 76.92 7.12
CA ALA A 1025 21.62 76.89 8.54
C ALA A 1025 20.92 78.04 9.25
N PRO A 1026 20.08 77.78 10.28
CA PRO A 1026 19.53 78.85 11.09
C PRO A 1026 20.66 79.79 11.55
N ASN A 1027 20.44 81.11 11.48
CA ASN A 1027 21.45 82.07 11.96
C ASN A 1027 21.88 81.77 13.41
N SER A 1028 20.96 81.27 14.24
CA SER A 1028 21.24 80.79 15.60
C SER A 1028 22.23 79.61 15.66
N THR A 1029 22.18 78.67 14.71
CA THR A 1029 23.15 77.56 14.63
C THR A 1029 24.52 78.03 14.14
N LEU A 1030 24.57 78.96 13.19
CA LEU A 1030 25.83 79.57 12.74
C LEU A 1030 26.49 80.38 13.85
N GLU A 1031 25.70 81.15 14.62
CA GLU A 1031 26.20 81.84 15.81
C GLU A 1031 26.68 80.90 16.90
N ARG A 1032 25.97 79.78 17.14
CA ARG A 1032 26.38 78.75 18.10
C ARG A 1032 27.71 78.12 17.69
N LEU A 1033 27.87 77.77 16.41
CA LEU A 1033 29.12 77.24 15.87
C LEU A 1033 30.27 78.27 15.98
N ARG A 1034 30.04 79.53 15.60
CA ARG A 1034 31.03 80.61 15.76
C ARG A 1034 31.41 80.85 17.23
N ARG A 1035 30.45 80.75 18.16
CA ARG A 1035 30.70 80.83 19.61
C ARG A 1035 31.55 79.66 20.12
N LEU A 1036 31.34 78.46 19.59
CA LEU A 1036 32.14 77.27 19.94
C LEU A 1036 33.56 77.36 19.39
N VAL A 1037 33.74 77.91 18.19
CA VAL A 1037 35.07 78.15 17.59
C VAL A 1037 35.84 79.27 18.31
N ARG A 1038 35.15 80.29 18.85
CA ARG A 1038 35.77 81.43 19.56
C ARG A 1038 36.09 81.18 21.04
N ARG A 1039 35.71 80.03 21.63
CA ARG A 1039 36.15 79.69 22.99
C ARG A 1039 37.57 79.11 22.93
N PRO A 1040 38.61 79.81 23.43
CA PRO A 1040 39.85 79.12 23.76
C PRO A 1040 39.54 78.04 24.80
N ALA A 1041 40.29 76.93 24.78
CA ALA A 1041 40.28 75.98 25.88
C ALA A 1041 40.43 76.77 27.21
N PRO A 1042 39.67 76.44 28.27
CA PRO A 1042 39.87 77.10 29.54
C PRO A 1042 41.24 76.71 30.10
N ASP A 1043 42.25 77.53 29.84
CA ASP A 1043 43.33 77.70 30.79
C ASP A 1043 42.71 78.28 32.06
N LYS A 1044 42.53 77.42 33.09
CA LYS A 1044 42.65 77.76 34.52
C LYS A 1044 42.44 76.52 35.40
N ILE A 1045 43.57 75.94 35.81
CA ILE A 1045 44.01 75.73 37.20
C ILE A 1045 42.88 75.67 38.26
N TRP A 1046 42.74 74.52 38.94
CA TRP A 1046 42.65 74.39 40.41
C TRP A 1046 43.07 72.96 40.81
N LEU A 1047 44.23 72.88 41.50
CA LEU A 1047 44.89 71.78 42.23
C LEU A 1047 45.12 70.42 41.54
#